data_AF-A0A501XIK0-F1
#
_entry.id   AF-A0A501XIK0-F1
#
_cell.length_a   1.000
_cell.length_b   1.000
_cell.length_c   1.000
_cell.angle_alpha   90.00
_cell.angle_beta   90.00
_cell.angle_gamma   90.00
#
_symmetry.space_group_name_H-M   'P 1'
#
loop_
_entity.id
_entity.type
_entity.pdbx_description
1 polymer ?
#
loop_
_entity_poly.entity_id
_entity_poly.type
_entity_poly.pdbx_seq_one_letter_code
_entity_poly.pdbx_strand_id
1 'polypeptide(L)'
;MAIGICRVLCTTVTLTLGLTACDNQVSDKSASIPASREYQIISTSHLNDGFETRKVLQARLLLDYQLQDTEGKAASLTTPLTHNARFFIQPNLLQISDYGMPIPVSNIDPKAKSNELAQLVKDGFNVEFNNGEVRQLTPIAKMDQKDIKELFERWQNLNNLFKQAPTLPVALEPRVGYSTSAPMDGRLTWTVEQVSEDKLIAVLQGEKGKYKAYGKFEVNRKTGWLESMAFFQREERQGSTFTHRTVMAPKDRPYIMSTLWHADDRFDAERDRDDRQKELYRISEVPQEYRPNNEAFIKSLLPDQQGILDNVGPWGTDTPEDLQLRFVHNMSPQYVEADVRYEDLSAFDANGKAIDIHFWQHGRGWARNYNPSIESATDIIATGWDNTANKLKQIDHINAKLTLIPQTNKIVEKSWDELLATPYTFGDASLTIQVLDAEAKLFKVISKQSEDQSINLPFQQFKGMIADARREGNYPSWLTATEKELLEQLIGADESHHLTSNALLLKLDETPKTVVLIEKQPQPELTQTKTIRFVQFTEYDKNLANPPTEFGNASLGSFTNPTLDSAKNEVNTIQGIKLVSDNGHNLSIPMSAALATACKPEIEQGFNEGKNPVTWQFVPNALSGSAYMLMTPDHVRQFFYDKQIKGKIRCQGDIHWQPLELAATDRPWLIDLQSWLAQTGYGNEPSSNLNNYFKVEDAQGNLLSIRLPENTELPINEVLVDGRYLSIAGPAAKVSYMTIAKEPSDIPYEFTFKPLP
;
A
#
# COMPACT_ATOMS: atom_id res chain seq x y z
N MET A 1 32.34 71.28 -49.08
CA MET A 1 33.23 71.20 -47.90
C MET A 1 33.03 69.82 -47.31
N ALA A 2 33.76 68.79 -47.79
CA ALA A 2 35.19 68.53 -47.61
C ALA A 2 35.50 68.29 -46.13
N ILE A 3 36.11 67.20 -45.64
CA ILE A 3 36.76 65.94 -46.10
C ILE A 3 36.85 65.14 -44.75
N GLY A 4 36.81 63.82 -44.59
CA GLY A 4 36.75 62.63 -45.44
C GLY A 4 36.50 61.42 -44.50
N ILE A 5 35.69 60.42 -44.84
CA ILE A 5 36.03 59.26 -45.72
C ILE A 5 37.06 58.36 -45.00
N CYS A 6 36.79 57.10 -44.61
CA CYS A 6 36.23 55.93 -45.31
C CYS A 6 35.70 54.95 -44.23
N ARG A 7 34.53 54.26 -44.26
CA ARG A 7 33.72 53.62 -45.31
C ARG A 7 34.47 52.56 -46.13
N VAL A 8 34.26 51.28 -45.79
CA VAL A 8 33.89 50.14 -46.65
C VAL A 8 33.24 49.11 -45.69
N LEU A 9 31.91 48.95 -45.65
CA LEU A 9 31.07 48.07 -46.52
C LEU A 9 31.41 46.59 -46.27
N CYS A 10 30.50 45.63 -46.15
CA CYS A 10 29.09 45.51 -46.45
C CYS A 10 28.69 44.13 -45.87
N THR A 11 27.60 44.03 -45.08
CA THR A 11 26.29 43.44 -45.46
C THR A 11 26.20 41.97 -45.04
N THR A 12 25.12 41.43 -44.49
CA THR A 12 23.72 41.86 -44.21
C THR A 12 23.15 40.77 -43.30
N VAL A 13 22.42 41.11 -42.23
CA VAL A 13 20.95 40.87 -42.05
C VAL A 13 20.59 39.39 -42.15
N THR A 14 20.10 38.73 -41.09
CA THR A 14 18.66 38.79 -40.75
C THR A 14 18.34 38.63 -39.25
N LEU A 15 17.32 39.37 -38.84
CA LEU A 15 16.62 39.37 -37.56
C LEU A 15 16.18 37.98 -37.07
N THR A 16 16.21 37.79 -35.74
CA THR A 16 14.99 37.35 -35.02
C THR A 16 15.03 37.85 -33.57
N LEU A 17 13.96 38.55 -33.19
CA LEU A 17 13.68 39.05 -31.85
C LEU A 17 13.45 37.86 -30.90
N GLY A 18 14.27 37.76 -29.86
CA GLY A 18 14.09 36.88 -28.71
C GLY A 18 13.86 37.72 -27.46
N LEU A 19 12.71 37.49 -26.83
CA LEU A 19 12.19 38.14 -25.65
C LEU A 19 13.21 38.14 -24.49
N THR A 20 13.34 39.31 -23.86
CA THR A 20 14.02 39.51 -22.58
C THR A 20 13.27 38.78 -21.46
N ALA A 21 13.82 37.65 -21.00
CA ALA A 21 13.59 37.14 -19.66
C ALA A 21 14.83 37.43 -18.83
N CYS A 22 14.61 37.95 -17.62
CA CYS A 22 15.66 38.42 -16.73
C CYS A 22 16.59 37.27 -16.31
N ASP A 23 17.87 37.40 -16.67
CA ASP A 23 18.99 36.67 -16.07
C ASP A 23 19.04 36.97 -14.57
N ASN A 24 18.54 36.05 -13.75
CA ASN A 24 19.10 35.89 -12.42
C ASN A 24 20.34 35.02 -12.57
N GLN A 25 21.50 35.67 -12.59
CA GLN A 25 22.79 35.05 -12.38
C GLN A 25 22.73 34.16 -11.13
N VAL A 26 22.57 32.86 -11.35
CA VAL A 26 22.94 31.85 -10.36
C VAL A 26 24.45 31.91 -10.30
N SER A 27 24.95 32.66 -9.33
CA SER A 27 26.30 32.50 -8.81
C SER A 27 26.52 31.01 -8.54
N ASP A 28 27.49 30.39 -9.22
CA ASP A 28 28.13 29.14 -8.83
C ASP A 28 28.68 29.27 -7.40
N LYS A 29 27.82 29.12 -6.40
CA LYS A 29 28.24 28.78 -5.06
C LYS A 29 28.56 27.29 -5.10
N SER A 30 29.84 26.95 -4.93
CA SER A 30 30.26 25.58 -4.65
C SER A 30 29.32 24.99 -3.59
N ALA A 31 28.51 23.99 -3.95
CA ALA A 31 27.64 23.32 -3.01
C ALA A 31 28.51 22.73 -1.89
N SER A 32 28.27 23.14 -0.64
CA SER A 32 29.01 22.62 0.52
C SER A 32 28.73 21.12 0.66
N ILE A 33 29.79 20.31 0.72
CA ILE A 33 29.68 18.86 0.93
C ILE A 33 29.15 18.61 2.36
N PRO A 34 28.11 17.78 2.56
CA PRO A 34 27.53 17.56 3.88
C PRO A 34 28.53 16.85 4.81
N ALA A 35 28.70 17.38 6.03
CA ALA A 35 29.56 16.80 7.07
C ALA A 35 28.86 15.71 7.88
N SER A 36 27.55 15.53 7.72
CA SER A 36 26.80 14.44 8.33
C SER A 36 25.80 13.82 7.35
N ARG A 37 25.50 12.54 7.55
CA ARG A 37 24.47 11.82 6.79
C ARG A 37 23.94 10.64 7.59
N GLU A 38 22.63 10.45 7.54
CA GLU A 38 21.96 9.33 8.19
C GLU A 38 21.67 8.21 7.18
N TYR A 39 21.93 6.96 7.58
CA TYR A 39 21.77 5.77 6.74
C TYR A 39 20.79 4.78 7.36
N GLN A 40 19.94 4.22 6.51
CA GLN A 40 19.24 2.97 6.80
C GLN A 40 20.16 1.79 6.48
N ILE A 41 20.29 0.87 7.43
CA ILE A 41 21.07 -0.35 7.29
C ILE A 41 20.21 -1.53 7.71
N ILE A 42 20.18 -2.56 6.90
CA ILE A 42 19.62 -3.86 7.27
C ILE A 42 20.67 -4.95 7.06
N SER A 43 20.79 -5.84 8.04
CA SER A 43 21.70 -6.97 8.00
C SER A 43 21.01 -8.22 8.51
N THR A 44 21.12 -9.31 7.75
CA THR A 44 20.62 -10.62 8.14
C THR A 44 21.69 -11.68 7.97
N SER A 45 21.68 -12.66 8.87
CA SER A 45 22.45 -13.88 8.76
C SER A 45 21.59 -15.06 9.12
N HIS A 46 21.64 -16.11 8.31
CA HIS A 46 20.95 -17.36 8.59
C HIS A 46 21.86 -18.56 8.30
N LEU A 47 21.58 -19.63 9.01
CA LEU A 47 22.24 -20.92 8.87
C LEU A 47 21.19 -21.95 8.47
N ASN A 48 21.41 -22.63 7.36
CA ASN A 48 20.51 -23.66 6.85
C ASN A 48 21.23 -25.01 6.82
N ASP A 49 20.75 -25.97 7.59
CA ASP A 49 21.33 -27.32 7.69
C ASP A 49 20.70 -28.33 6.71
N GLY A 50 19.83 -27.86 5.82
CA GLY A 50 19.06 -28.69 4.88
C GLY A 50 17.72 -29.17 5.43
N PHE A 51 17.45 -29.01 6.73
CA PHE A 51 16.17 -29.33 7.37
C PHE A 51 15.48 -28.10 7.90
N GLU A 52 16.23 -27.17 8.50
CA GLU A 52 15.73 -25.95 9.11
C GLU A 52 16.62 -24.75 8.73
N THR A 53 16.00 -23.59 8.55
CA THR A 53 16.70 -22.31 8.47
C THR A 53 16.65 -21.62 9.82
N ARG A 54 17.80 -21.44 10.46
CA ARG A 54 17.94 -20.72 11.73
C ARG A 54 18.42 -19.31 11.46
N LYS A 55 17.63 -18.31 11.87
CA LYS A 55 18.05 -16.90 11.84
C LYS A 55 19.11 -16.67 12.92
N VAL A 56 20.35 -16.41 12.51
CA VAL A 56 21.48 -16.14 13.41
C VAL A 56 21.48 -14.68 13.84
N LEU A 57 21.29 -13.77 12.88
CA LEU A 57 21.18 -12.33 13.10
C LEU A 57 20.07 -11.77 12.23
N GLN A 58 19.30 -10.86 12.79
CA GLN A 58 18.39 -10.00 12.07
C GLN A 58 18.43 -8.62 12.70
N ALA A 59 18.89 -7.62 11.95
CA ALA A 59 19.05 -6.27 12.46
C ALA A 59 18.68 -5.23 11.42
N ARG A 60 17.95 -4.20 11.87
CA ARG A 60 17.70 -2.98 11.10
C ARG A 60 17.97 -1.77 11.97
N LEU A 61 18.57 -0.74 11.38
CA LEU A 61 19.07 0.41 12.13
C LEU A 61 19.07 1.68 11.27
N LEU A 62 18.79 2.82 11.90
CA LEU A 62 19.08 4.15 11.34
C LEU A 62 20.30 4.70 12.07
N LEU A 63 21.39 4.96 11.35
CA LEU A 63 22.66 5.42 11.92
C LEU A 63 23.05 6.77 11.34
N ASP A 64 23.16 7.76 12.22
CA ASP A 64 23.73 9.05 11.88
C ASP A 64 25.26 8.96 11.88
N TYR A 65 25.89 9.43 10.83
CA TYR A 65 27.34 9.57 10.71
C TYR A 65 27.68 11.05 10.70
N GLN A 66 28.45 11.51 11.69
CA GLN A 66 28.92 12.89 11.79
C GLN A 66 30.44 12.92 11.70
N LEU A 67 30.98 13.63 10.71
CA LEU A 67 32.41 13.71 10.48
C LEU A 67 33.12 14.44 11.62
N GLN A 68 34.26 13.89 12.04
CA GLN A 68 35.14 14.47 13.05
C GLN A 68 36.44 14.94 12.41
N ASP A 69 36.89 16.12 12.80
CA ASP A 69 38.25 16.59 12.56
C ASP A 69 39.15 16.28 13.78
N THR A 70 40.36 16.85 13.80
CA THR A 70 41.28 16.71 14.94
C THR A 70 40.78 17.39 16.21
N GLU A 71 39.87 18.36 16.11
CA GLU A 71 39.25 19.07 17.24
C GLU A 71 37.93 18.41 17.70
N GLY A 72 37.51 17.35 17.01
CA GLY A 72 36.35 16.52 17.34
C GLY A 72 35.05 16.92 16.66
N LYS A 73 35.02 17.95 15.79
CA LYS A 73 33.85 18.34 15.00
C LYS A 73 34.22 19.03 13.69
N ALA A 74 33.95 18.37 12.55
CA ALA A 74 34.09 19.02 11.24
C ALA A 74 32.82 19.82 10.90
N ALA A 75 32.96 21.12 10.62
CA ALA A 75 31.82 21.98 10.25
C ALA A 75 31.43 21.89 8.76
N SER A 76 32.37 21.52 7.89
CA SER A 76 32.15 21.38 6.44
C SER A 76 33.29 20.61 5.78
N LEU A 77 33.00 19.91 4.69
CA LEU A 77 34.01 19.26 3.86
C LEU A 77 34.42 20.16 2.69
N THR A 78 35.73 20.31 2.49
CA THR A 78 36.33 21.04 1.34
C THR A 78 36.87 20.11 0.26
N THR A 79 36.95 18.82 0.54
CA THR A 79 37.38 17.75 -0.38
C THR A 79 36.47 16.54 -0.20
N PRO A 80 36.32 15.68 -1.24
CA PRO A 80 35.57 14.43 -1.10
C PRO A 80 36.11 13.57 0.05
N LEU A 81 35.22 12.85 0.73
CA LEU A 81 35.59 11.84 1.73
C LEU A 81 36.47 10.77 1.09
N THR A 82 37.45 10.31 1.86
CA THR A 82 38.34 9.22 1.46
C THR A 82 38.05 7.97 2.29
N HIS A 83 38.70 6.86 1.94
CA HIS A 83 38.67 5.62 2.72
C HIS A 83 39.31 5.74 4.12
N ASN A 84 39.86 6.92 4.46
CA ASN A 84 40.33 7.29 5.79
C ASN A 84 39.46 8.42 6.33
N ALA A 85 38.66 8.14 7.34
CA ALA A 85 37.75 9.12 7.94
C ALA A 85 37.42 8.76 9.39
N ARG A 86 37.11 9.78 10.20
CA ARG A 86 36.66 9.62 11.59
C ARG A 86 35.23 10.12 11.71
N PHE A 87 34.37 9.32 12.31
CA PHE A 87 32.98 9.70 12.53
C PHE A 87 32.59 9.50 14.00
N PHE A 88 31.73 10.38 14.49
CA PHE A 88 30.81 10.04 15.54
C PHE A 88 29.59 9.36 14.90
N ILE A 89 29.21 8.20 15.41
CA ILE A 89 28.05 7.45 14.97
C ILE A 89 27.04 7.30 16.10
N GLN A 90 25.77 7.57 15.79
CA GLN A 90 24.68 7.45 16.76
C GLN A 90 23.46 6.80 16.13
N PRO A 91 22.96 5.68 16.68
CA PRO A 91 21.76 5.04 16.15
C PRO A 91 20.53 5.82 16.62
N ASN A 92 19.69 6.24 15.69
CA ASN A 92 18.36 6.78 15.99
C ASN A 92 17.28 5.69 16.03
N LEU A 93 17.57 4.53 15.44
CA LEU A 93 16.75 3.33 15.47
C LEU A 93 17.69 2.12 15.50
N LEU A 94 17.35 1.12 16.32
CA LEU A 94 17.99 -0.19 16.29
C LEU A 94 16.96 -1.22 16.73
N GLN A 95 16.70 -2.18 15.87
CA GLN A 95 15.97 -3.40 16.22
C GLN A 95 16.85 -4.57 15.82
N ILE A 96 17.13 -5.45 16.78
CA ILE A 96 18.06 -6.56 16.59
C ILE A 96 17.52 -7.81 17.28
N SER A 97 17.63 -8.93 16.59
CA SER A 97 17.38 -10.27 17.08
C SER A 97 18.60 -11.13 16.76
N ASP A 98 19.13 -11.80 17.79
CA ASP A 98 20.29 -12.69 17.70
C ASP A 98 19.97 -13.98 18.46
N TYR A 99 20.05 -15.11 17.75
CA TYR A 99 19.67 -16.41 18.29
C TYR A 99 20.73 -17.00 19.24
N GLY A 100 22.02 -16.65 19.03
CA GLY A 100 23.11 -17.16 19.86
C GLY A 100 23.17 -16.49 21.23
N MET A 101 22.68 -15.26 21.33
CA MET A 101 22.57 -14.51 22.57
C MET A 101 21.47 -13.45 22.42
N PRO A 102 20.34 -13.54 23.14
CA PRO A 102 19.31 -12.50 23.12
C PRO A 102 19.94 -11.15 23.50
N ILE A 103 20.02 -10.22 22.55
CA ILE A 103 20.53 -8.86 22.75
C ILE A 103 19.33 -7.98 23.14
N PRO A 104 19.16 -7.55 24.40
CA PRO A 104 18.03 -6.71 24.80
C PRO A 104 18.36 -5.24 24.53
N VAL A 105 18.68 -4.94 23.27
CA VAL A 105 19.09 -3.61 22.80
C VAL A 105 18.28 -3.27 21.56
N SER A 106 17.02 -2.93 21.79
CA SER A 106 16.14 -2.40 20.76
C SER A 106 15.56 -1.08 21.25
N ASN A 107 15.38 -0.13 20.34
CA ASN A 107 14.77 1.15 20.67
C ASN A 107 13.28 1.00 21.06
N ILE A 108 12.67 -0.14 20.73
CA ILE A 108 11.31 -0.54 21.13
C ILE A 108 11.27 -1.63 22.21
N ASP A 109 12.40 -1.99 22.84
CA ASP A 109 12.40 -2.90 23.99
C ASP A 109 12.10 -2.12 25.30
N PRO A 110 11.02 -2.45 26.04
CA PRO A 110 10.72 -1.78 27.31
C PRO A 110 11.81 -1.98 28.38
N LYS A 111 12.68 -3.00 28.26
CA LYS A 111 13.80 -3.28 29.17
C LYS A 111 15.07 -2.49 28.84
N ALA A 112 15.10 -1.75 27.74
CA ALA A 112 16.28 -0.99 27.31
C ALA A 112 16.73 0.05 28.35
N LYS A 113 15.81 0.67 29.10
CA LYS A 113 16.14 1.71 30.10
C LYS A 113 17.04 1.27 31.25
N SER A 114 17.04 -0.02 31.59
CA SER A 114 17.82 -0.57 32.71
C SER A 114 19.07 -1.31 32.26
N ASN A 115 19.38 -1.30 30.96
CA ASN A 115 20.49 -2.06 30.38
C ASN A 115 21.67 -1.13 30.03
N GLU A 116 22.82 -1.34 30.66
CA GLU A 116 24.05 -0.58 30.40
C GLU A 116 24.48 -0.63 28.93
N LEU A 117 24.28 -1.78 28.26
CA LEU A 117 24.58 -1.93 26.84
C LEU A 117 23.64 -1.07 25.98
N ALA A 118 22.37 -0.95 26.36
CA ALA A 118 21.43 -0.10 25.62
C ALA A 118 21.74 1.38 25.79
N GLN A 119 22.17 1.81 26.98
CA GLN A 119 22.63 3.19 27.19
C GLN A 119 23.89 3.50 26.38
N LEU A 120 24.85 2.57 26.35
CA LEU A 120 26.05 2.70 25.54
C LEU A 120 25.75 2.82 24.04
N VAL A 121 24.84 2.00 23.53
CA VAL A 121 24.41 2.07 22.13
C VAL A 121 23.67 3.38 21.85
N LYS A 122 22.79 3.82 22.75
CA LYS A 122 22.09 5.11 22.67
C LYS A 122 23.04 6.31 22.60
N ASP A 123 24.12 6.28 23.40
CA ASP A 123 25.11 7.36 23.47
C ASP A 123 26.02 7.42 22.23
N GLY A 124 26.13 6.31 21.49
CA GLY A 124 26.89 6.22 20.25
C GLY A 124 28.38 5.95 20.44
N PHE A 125 29.12 6.02 19.32
CA PHE A 125 30.52 5.62 19.24
C PHE A 125 31.33 6.58 18.38
N ASN A 126 32.62 6.69 18.66
CA ASN A 126 33.58 7.18 17.67
C ASN A 126 34.12 6.00 16.86
N VAL A 127 34.15 6.15 15.54
CA VAL A 127 34.69 5.17 14.60
C VAL A 127 35.77 5.81 13.75
N GLU A 128 36.93 5.15 13.67
CA GLU A 128 38.01 5.53 12.76
C GLU A 128 38.14 4.47 11.66
N PHE A 129 38.02 4.91 10.42
CA PHE A 129 38.26 4.09 9.23
C PHE A 129 39.68 4.33 8.72
N ASN A 130 40.39 3.24 8.40
CA ASN A 130 41.67 3.26 7.70
C ASN A 130 41.64 2.24 6.57
N ASN A 131 41.89 2.68 5.33
CA ASN A 131 41.69 1.86 4.14
C ASN A 131 40.34 1.16 4.17
N GLY A 132 39.28 1.89 4.54
CA GLY A 132 37.93 1.36 4.52
C GLY A 132 37.51 0.44 5.64
N GLU A 133 38.47 -0.01 6.44
CA GLU A 133 38.21 -0.89 7.56
C GLU A 133 38.15 -0.09 8.85
N VAL A 134 37.31 -0.55 9.78
CA VAL A 134 37.29 0.02 11.12
C VAL A 134 38.60 -0.31 11.83
N ARG A 135 39.43 0.72 11.96
CA ARG A 135 40.65 0.69 12.78
C ARG A 135 40.30 0.70 14.26
N GLN A 136 39.32 1.51 14.64
CA GLN A 136 38.93 1.70 16.03
C GLN A 136 37.44 2.03 16.15
N LEU A 137 36.77 1.38 17.10
CA LEU A 137 35.40 1.67 17.52
C LEU A 137 35.40 1.85 19.03
N THR A 138 35.07 3.05 19.50
CA THR A 138 35.12 3.40 20.93
C THR A 138 33.81 4.03 21.38
N PRO A 139 33.18 3.53 22.46
CA PRO A 139 32.00 4.17 23.04
C PRO A 139 32.27 5.61 23.47
N ILE A 140 31.27 6.48 23.41
CA ILE A 140 31.35 7.83 23.99
C ILE A 140 31.42 7.78 25.51
N ALA A 141 30.69 6.85 26.13
CA ALA A 141 30.79 6.59 27.55
C ALA A 141 32.23 6.16 27.89
N LYS A 142 32.85 6.83 28.87
CA LYS A 142 34.21 6.49 29.32
C LYS A 142 34.21 5.11 29.96
N MET A 143 34.76 4.14 29.24
CA MET A 143 34.92 2.76 29.67
C MET A 143 36.39 2.35 29.49
N ASP A 144 36.88 1.41 30.31
CA ASP A 144 38.22 0.85 30.14
C ASP A 144 38.33 0.11 28.79
N GLN A 145 39.47 0.21 28.12
CA GLN A 145 39.73 -0.49 26.86
C GLN A 145 39.57 -2.01 26.98
N LYS A 146 39.89 -2.58 28.15
CA LYS A 146 39.72 -4.02 28.39
C LYS A 146 38.24 -4.41 28.37
N ASP A 147 37.39 -3.60 29.02
CA ASP A 147 35.95 -3.84 29.10
C ASP A 147 35.29 -3.66 27.72
N ILE A 148 35.74 -2.68 26.92
CA ILE A 148 35.29 -2.48 25.54
C ILE A 148 35.59 -3.72 24.67
N LYS A 149 36.80 -4.27 24.82
CA LYS A 149 37.21 -5.46 24.07
C LYS A 149 36.37 -6.68 24.46
N GLU A 150 36.22 -6.95 25.75
CA GLU A 150 35.39 -8.06 26.24
C GLU A 150 33.91 -7.89 25.82
N LEU A 151 33.39 -6.66 25.81
CA LEU A 151 32.05 -6.35 25.35
C LEU A 151 31.85 -6.70 23.87
N PHE A 152 32.76 -6.27 22.99
CA PHE A 152 32.64 -6.51 21.55
C PHE A 152 33.01 -7.94 21.13
N GLU A 153 33.85 -8.64 21.91
CA GLU A 153 34.06 -10.08 21.74
C GLU A 153 32.79 -10.87 22.09
N ARG A 154 32.08 -10.45 23.13
CA ARG A 154 30.78 -11.04 23.50
C ARG A 154 29.69 -10.74 22.46
N TRP A 155 29.59 -9.50 21.98
CA TRP A 155 28.51 -9.07 21.07
C TRP A 155 29.03 -8.82 19.65
N GLN A 156 29.66 -9.84 19.05
CA GLN A 156 30.32 -9.72 17.75
C GLN A 156 29.38 -9.26 16.62
N ASN A 157 28.13 -9.74 16.61
CA ASN A 157 27.14 -9.33 15.60
C ASN A 157 26.79 -7.84 15.73
N LEU A 158 26.60 -7.35 16.95
CA LEU A 158 26.37 -5.92 17.21
C LEU A 158 27.58 -5.07 16.80
N ASN A 159 28.80 -5.53 17.10
CA ASN A 159 30.04 -4.89 16.67
C ASN A 159 30.10 -4.73 15.13
N ASN A 160 29.74 -5.79 14.39
CA ASN A 160 29.79 -5.78 12.93
C ASN A 160 28.77 -4.80 12.31
N LEU A 161 27.64 -4.54 12.96
CA LEU A 161 26.65 -3.56 12.51
C LEU A 161 27.18 -2.12 12.59
N PHE A 162 27.95 -1.79 13.63
CA PHE A 162 28.57 -0.45 13.77
C PHE A 162 29.85 -0.27 12.97
N LYS A 163 30.30 -1.32 12.28
CA LYS A 163 31.49 -1.29 11.41
C LYS A 163 31.19 -1.00 9.94
N GLN A 164 29.93 -0.75 9.60
CA GLN A 164 29.56 -0.38 8.23
C GLN A 164 30.16 1.00 7.90
N ALA A 165 30.79 1.12 6.74
CA ALA A 165 31.46 2.35 6.32
C ALA A 165 30.55 3.14 5.36
N PRO A 166 30.39 4.46 5.53
CA PRO A 166 29.63 5.30 4.61
C PRO A 166 30.47 5.76 3.40
N THR A 167 31.60 5.07 3.14
CA THR A 167 32.56 5.34 2.07
C THR A 167 33.03 4.01 1.47
N LEU A 168 33.58 4.01 0.25
CA LEU A 168 34.20 2.80 -0.29
C LEU A 168 35.41 2.38 0.55
N PRO A 169 35.60 1.07 0.77
CA PRO A 169 36.68 0.61 1.62
C PRO A 169 38.04 0.57 0.92
N VAL A 170 38.14 1.08 -0.30
CA VAL A 170 39.36 1.04 -1.11
C VAL A 170 39.38 2.23 -2.05
N ALA A 171 40.57 2.75 -2.34
CA ALA A 171 40.74 3.70 -3.43
C ALA A 171 40.64 2.97 -4.78
N LEU A 172 39.59 3.24 -5.54
CA LEU A 172 39.43 2.74 -6.90
C LEU A 172 39.83 3.82 -7.90
N GLU A 173 40.62 3.44 -8.90
CA GLU A 173 40.83 4.30 -10.06
C GLU A 173 39.48 4.46 -10.77
N PRO A 174 39.01 5.68 -11.07
CA PRO A 174 37.71 5.92 -11.71
C PRO A 174 37.80 5.60 -13.21
N ARG A 175 38.05 4.33 -13.52
CA ARG A 175 38.18 3.79 -14.87
C ARG A 175 37.43 2.48 -14.97
N VAL A 176 36.47 2.40 -15.89
CA VAL A 176 35.69 1.18 -16.16
C VAL A 176 36.64 0.03 -16.47
N GLY A 177 36.41 -1.12 -15.82
CA GLY A 177 37.24 -2.31 -15.89
C GLY A 177 38.49 -2.29 -15.00
N TYR A 178 38.74 -1.22 -14.23
CA TYR A 178 39.77 -1.26 -13.19
C TYR A 178 39.41 -2.29 -12.13
N SER A 179 40.36 -3.16 -11.78
CA SER A 179 40.18 -4.18 -10.75
C SER A 179 41.35 -4.26 -9.79
N THR A 180 41.06 -4.53 -8.51
CA THR A 180 42.06 -4.73 -7.47
C THR A 180 41.57 -5.75 -6.42
N SER A 181 42.50 -6.39 -5.72
CA SER A 181 42.13 -7.29 -4.63
C SER A 181 41.55 -6.50 -3.46
N ALA A 182 40.54 -7.07 -2.81
CA ALA A 182 39.90 -6.46 -1.67
C ALA A 182 40.78 -6.56 -0.41
N PRO A 183 41.05 -5.44 0.29
CA PRO A 183 41.90 -5.45 1.49
C PRO A 183 41.39 -6.39 2.60
N MET A 184 40.07 -6.44 2.78
CA MET A 184 39.42 -7.20 3.85
C MET A 184 39.40 -8.71 3.64
N ASP A 185 39.52 -9.15 2.38
CA ASP A 185 39.53 -10.57 2.04
C ASP A 185 40.15 -10.78 0.66
N GLY A 186 41.35 -11.36 0.63
CA GLY A 186 42.07 -11.66 -0.62
C GLY A 186 41.35 -12.64 -1.56
N ARG A 187 40.22 -13.23 -1.16
CA ARG A 187 39.33 -14.00 -2.05
C ARG A 187 38.43 -13.11 -2.90
N LEU A 188 38.28 -11.84 -2.54
CA LEU A 188 37.40 -10.89 -3.21
C LEU A 188 38.19 -9.93 -4.11
N THR A 189 37.54 -9.51 -5.19
CA THR A 189 38.06 -8.55 -6.17
C THR A 189 37.05 -7.44 -6.36
N TRP A 190 37.54 -6.20 -6.28
CA TRP A 190 36.81 -5.02 -6.70
C TRP A 190 36.95 -4.84 -8.19
N THR A 191 35.88 -4.44 -8.86
CA THR A 191 35.86 -4.05 -10.28
C THR A 191 34.99 -2.81 -10.46
N VAL A 192 35.49 -1.80 -11.15
CA VAL A 192 34.72 -0.61 -11.51
C VAL A 192 33.89 -0.91 -12.76
N GLU A 193 32.57 -0.84 -12.65
CA GLU A 193 31.64 -1.12 -13.76
C GLU A 193 31.24 0.15 -14.51
N GLN A 194 30.99 1.25 -13.78
CA GLN A 194 30.53 2.50 -14.37
C GLN A 194 31.18 3.70 -13.71
N VAL A 195 31.49 4.71 -14.53
CA VAL A 195 32.02 6.00 -14.08
C VAL A 195 31.31 7.09 -14.87
N SER A 196 30.66 8.02 -14.16
CA SER A 196 30.15 9.28 -14.69
C SER A 196 30.85 10.45 -13.99
N GLU A 197 30.48 11.70 -14.30
CA GLU A 197 31.02 12.87 -13.60
C GLU A 197 30.77 12.78 -12.08
N ASP A 198 29.56 12.41 -11.70
CA ASP A 198 29.09 12.44 -10.31
C ASP A 198 29.17 11.09 -9.60
N LYS A 199 29.26 9.98 -10.35
CA LYS A 199 29.07 8.64 -9.79
C LYS A 199 30.16 7.66 -10.17
N LEU A 200 30.46 6.75 -9.26
CA LEU A 200 31.25 5.55 -9.50
C LEU A 200 30.46 4.35 -8.98
N ILE A 201 30.28 3.35 -9.85
CA ILE A 201 29.68 2.07 -9.50
C ILE A 201 30.76 1.01 -9.54
N ALA A 202 30.89 0.27 -8.44
CA ALA A 202 31.84 -0.82 -8.31
C ALA A 202 31.16 -2.09 -7.80
N VAL A 203 31.65 -3.22 -8.30
CA VAL A 203 31.26 -4.56 -7.86
C VAL A 203 32.39 -5.18 -7.05
N LEU A 204 32.02 -5.84 -5.96
CA LEU A 204 32.87 -6.68 -5.15
C LEU A 204 32.42 -8.12 -5.31
N GLN A 205 33.29 -9.00 -5.81
CA GLN A 205 32.91 -10.39 -6.04
C GLN A 205 34.04 -11.38 -5.74
N GLY A 206 33.68 -12.60 -5.40
CA GLY A 206 34.62 -13.70 -5.29
C GLY A 206 33.93 -15.05 -5.09
N GLU A 207 34.37 -16.05 -5.86
CA GLU A 207 33.92 -17.43 -5.74
C GLU A 207 35.13 -18.36 -5.62
N LYS A 208 35.30 -18.97 -4.44
CA LYS A 208 36.42 -19.88 -4.16
C LYS A 208 35.97 -21.07 -3.32
N GLY A 209 35.90 -22.24 -3.95
CA GLY A 209 35.42 -23.46 -3.30
C GLY A 209 33.96 -23.31 -2.86
N LYS A 210 33.71 -23.43 -1.56
CA LYS A 210 32.39 -23.32 -0.93
C LYS A 210 31.96 -21.88 -0.59
N TYR A 211 32.85 -20.91 -0.80
CA TYR A 211 32.62 -19.50 -0.51
C TYR A 211 32.22 -18.74 -1.76
N LYS A 212 31.16 -17.94 -1.65
CA LYS A 212 30.65 -17.05 -2.69
C LYS A 212 30.31 -15.70 -2.07
N ALA A 213 30.66 -14.62 -2.74
CA ALA A 213 30.20 -13.29 -2.37
C ALA A 213 30.03 -12.41 -3.61
N TYR A 214 29.04 -11.53 -3.53
CA TYR A 214 28.75 -10.53 -4.54
C TYR A 214 28.15 -9.31 -3.86
N GLY A 215 28.62 -8.12 -4.20
CA GLY A 215 28.00 -6.88 -3.83
C GLY A 215 28.26 -5.78 -4.84
N LYS A 216 27.37 -4.79 -4.84
CA LYS A 216 27.44 -3.63 -5.72
C LYS A 216 27.32 -2.37 -4.88
N PHE A 217 28.12 -1.37 -5.23
CA PHE A 217 28.34 -0.15 -4.45
C PHE A 217 28.28 1.04 -5.38
N GLU A 218 27.53 2.07 -4.99
CA GLU A 218 27.46 3.35 -5.67
C GLU A 218 28.02 4.45 -4.77
N VAL A 219 28.93 5.27 -5.30
CA VAL A 219 29.53 6.39 -4.57
C VAL A 219 29.42 7.67 -5.37
N ASN A 220 29.10 8.75 -4.66
CA ASN A 220 29.18 10.09 -5.19
C ASN A 220 30.64 10.55 -5.26
N ARG A 221 31.15 10.80 -6.46
CA ARG A 221 32.55 11.20 -6.70
C ARG A 221 32.88 12.60 -6.20
N LYS A 222 31.90 13.49 -6.18
CA LYS A 222 32.08 14.88 -5.71
C LYS A 222 32.16 14.96 -4.17
N THR A 223 31.52 14.04 -3.47
CA THR A 223 31.43 14.08 -2.00
C THR A 223 32.15 12.94 -1.29
N GLY A 224 32.38 11.81 -1.94
CA GLY A 224 32.94 10.58 -1.38
C GLY A 224 31.96 9.75 -0.54
N TRP A 225 30.72 10.23 -0.34
CA TRP A 225 29.68 9.50 0.38
C TRP A 225 29.14 8.33 -0.44
N LEU A 226 28.86 7.23 0.24
CA LEU A 226 28.15 6.08 -0.30
C LEU A 226 26.69 6.46 -0.59
N GLU A 227 26.25 6.21 -1.82
CA GLU A 227 24.86 6.41 -2.24
C GLU A 227 24.02 5.14 -2.10
N SER A 228 24.64 3.96 -2.24
CA SER A 228 23.98 2.68 -1.99
C SER A 228 25.00 1.54 -1.90
N MET A 229 24.67 0.51 -1.12
CA MET A 229 25.41 -0.74 -1.00
C MET A 229 24.42 -1.90 -0.85
N ALA A 230 24.64 -2.95 -1.62
CA ALA A 230 24.08 -4.27 -1.36
C ALA A 230 25.20 -5.30 -1.43
N PHE A 231 25.38 -6.10 -0.38
CA PHE A 231 26.43 -7.12 -0.28
C PHE A 231 25.86 -8.43 0.26
N PHE A 232 26.16 -9.52 -0.45
CA PHE A 232 25.68 -10.86 -0.17
C PHE A 232 26.83 -11.85 -0.13
N GLN A 233 26.81 -12.74 0.86
CA GLN A 233 27.81 -13.78 1.06
C GLN A 233 27.11 -15.11 1.36
N ARG A 234 27.63 -16.19 0.78
CA ARG A 234 27.22 -17.57 1.07
C ARG A 234 28.44 -18.46 1.28
N GLU A 235 28.43 -19.26 2.33
CA GLU A 235 29.52 -20.19 2.64
C GLU A 235 28.99 -21.50 3.21
N GLU A 236 29.34 -22.63 2.60
CA GLU A 236 29.04 -23.94 3.20
C GLU A 236 30.07 -24.32 4.27
N ARG A 237 29.60 -24.54 5.50
CA ARG A 237 30.41 -24.96 6.65
C ARG A 237 29.78 -26.17 7.33
N GLN A 238 30.54 -27.26 7.46
CA GLN A 238 30.15 -28.46 8.22
C GLN A 238 28.76 -29.04 7.86
N GLY A 239 28.36 -28.96 6.59
CA GLY A 239 27.06 -29.47 6.11
C GLY A 239 25.91 -28.44 6.16
N SER A 240 26.15 -27.26 6.71
CA SER A 240 25.20 -26.13 6.70
C SER A 240 25.64 -25.04 5.73
N THR A 241 24.69 -24.30 5.19
CA THR A 241 24.92 -23.09 4.39
C THR A 241 24.71 -21.87 5.28
N PHE A 242 25.77 -21.07 5.44
CA PHE A 242 25.69 -19.76 6.06
C PHE A 242 25.47 -18.70 4.99
N THR A 243 24.43 -17.89 5.12
CA THR A 243 24.17 -16.75 4.25
C THR A 243 24.22 -15.49 5.10
N HIS A 244 24.86 -14.45 4.57
CA HIS A 244 24.89 -13.11 5.16
C HIS A 244 24.53 -12.07 4.10
N ARG A 245 23.66 -11.14 4.47
CA ARG A 245 23.17 -10.06 3.61
C ARG A 245 23.27 -8.76 4.37
N THR A 246 23.85 -7.75 3.75
CA THR A 246 23.90 -6.40 4.31
C THR A 246 23.60 -5.40 3.22
N VAL A 247 22.70 -4.46 3.53
CA VAL A 247 22.28 -3.41 2.63
C VAL A 247 22.32 -2.09 3.39
N MET A 248 22.86 -1.05 2.74
CA MET A 248 23.01 0.28 3.31
C MET A 248 22.64 1.32 2.26
N ALA A 249 21.75 2.23 2.63
CA ALA A 249 21.36 3.35 1.79
C ALA A 249 21.10 4.59 2.66
N PRO A 250 21.29 5.80 2.12
CA PRO A 250 20.84 7.04 2.76
C PRO A 250 19.37 6.98 3.18
N LYS A 251 19.01 7.65 4.27
CA LYS A 251 17.65 7.66 4.83
C LYS A 251 16.56 8.13 3.85
N ASP A 252 16.92 8.98 2.91
CA ASP A 252 16.06 9.55 1.87
C ASP A 252 15.87 8.62 0.65
N ARG A 253 16.50 7.44 0.62
CA ARG A 253 16.29 6.39 -0.40
C ARG A 253 15.08 5.49 -0.09
N PRO A 254 14.62 4.66 -1.07
CA PRO A 254 13.54 3.69 -0.89
C PRO A 254 13.71 2.75 0.32
N TYR A 255 12.62 2.10 0.75
CA TYR A 255 12.61 1.30 1.99
C TYR A 255 13.30 0.00 1.68
N ILE A 256 14.39 -0.26 2.36
CA ILE A 256 15.07 -1.54 2.23
C ILE A 256 14.95 -2.38 3.50
N MET A 257 14.52 -1.80 4.62
CA MET A 257 14.47 -2.58 5.87
C MET A 257 13.39 -3.65 5.82
N SER A 258 12.19 -3.42 5.27
CA SER A 258 11.17 -4.49 5.20
C SER A 258 11.58 -5.64 4.27
N THR A 259 12.28 -5.34 3.17
CA THR A 259 12.65 -6.33 2.13
C THR A 259 13.46 -7.50 2.67
N LEU A 260 14.39 -7.26 3.62
CA LEU A 260 15.15 -8.33 4.26
C LEU A 260 14.64 -8.68 5.66
N TRP A 261 13.77 -7.88 6.28
CA TRP A 261 13.25 -8.16 7.62
C TRP A 261 12.41 -9.43 7.68
N HIS A 262 11.78 -9.84 6.58
CA HIS A 262 11.02 -11.08 6.52
C HIS A 262 11.65 -12.16 5.64
N ALA A 263 12.69 -11.81 4.87
CA ALA A 263 13.33 -12.75 3.94
C ALA A 263 14.32 -13.69 4.64
N ASP A 264 14.05 -14.98 4.56
CA ASP A 264 14.96 -16.08 4.86
C ASP A 264 15.04 -17.06 3.68
N ASP A 265 15.84 -18.11 3.79
CA ASP A 265 16.00 -19.10 2.72
C ASP A 265 14.67 -19.72 2.25
N ARG A 266 13.68 -19.86 3.14
CA ARG A 266 12.36 -20.39 2.76
C ARG A 266 11.57 -19.36 1.97
N PHE A 267 11.51 -18.12 2.44
CA PHE A 267 10.90 -17.01 1.70
C PHE A 267 11.54 -16.86 0.32
N ASP A 268 12.86 -16.90 0.25
CA ASP A 268 13.59 -16.85 -1.02
C ASP A 268 13.29 -18.04 -1.93
N ALA A 269 13.20 -19.25 -1.38
CA ALA A 269 12.89 -20.44 -2.17
C ALA A 269 11.45 -20.43 -2.70
N GLU A 270 10.49 -19.92 -1.92
CA GLU A 270 9.12 -19.67 -2.35
C GLU A 270 9.10 -18.59 -3.44
N ARG A 271 9.78 -17.46 -3.24
CA ARG A 271 9.89 -16.38 -4.23
C ARG A 271 10.57 -16.83 -5.52
N ASP A 272 11.65 -17.60 -5.44
CA ASP A 272 12.36 -18.17 -6.59
C ASP A 272 11.48 -19.17 -7.34
N ARG A 273 10.70 -19.98 -6.60
CA ARG A 273 9.74 -20.90 -7.19
C ARG A 273 8.67 -20.11 -7.92
N ASP A 274 8.10 -19.10 -7.30
CA ASP A 274 7.10 -18.24 -7.91
C ASP A 274 7.65 -17.60 -9.18
N ASP A 275 8.83 -16.96 -9.13
CA ASP A 275 9.50 -16.36 -10.29
C ASP A 275 9.80 -17.39 -11.42
N ARG A 276 10.05 -18.66 -11.08
CA ARG A 276 10.24 -19.73 -12.06
C ARG A 276 8.92 -20.24 -12.62
N GLN A 277 7.89 -20.33 -11.78
CA GLN A 277 6.59 -20.89 -12.09
C GLN A 277 5.62 -19.88 -12.66
N LYS A 278 5.93 -18.56 -12.63
CA LYS A 278 5.05 -17.45 -13.08
C LYS A 278 4.19 -17.88 -14.25
N GLU A 279 2.95 -18.21 -13.92
CA GLU A 279 1.92 -18.45 -14.91
C GLU A 279 1.44 -17.08 -15.37
N LEU A 280 1.15 -16.96 -16.65
CA LEU A 280 0.51 -15.73 -17.14
C LEU A 280 -0.87 -15.66 -16.49
N TYR A 281 -1.19 -14.54 -15.86
CA TYR A 281 -2.49 -14.27 -15.26
C TYR A 281 -3.38 -13.54 -16.25
N ARG A 282 -4.69 -13.77 -16.22
CA ARG A 282 -5.61 -13.03 -17.08
C ARG A 282 -5.56 -11.54 -16.73
N ILE A 283 -5.46 -10.71 -17.75
CA ILE A 283 -5.54 -9.26 -17.59
C ILE A 283 -6.91 -8.92 -17.00
N SER A 284 -6.92 -8.08 -15.95
CA SER A 284 -8.17 -7.65 -15.30
C SER A 284 -9.08 -6.92 -16.29
N GLU A 285 -10.35 -7.34 -16.34
CA GLU A 285 -11.39 -6.72 -17.15
C GLU A 285 -12.12 -5.58 -16.41
N VAL A 286 -11.66 -5.23 -15.20
CA VAL A 286 -12.22 -4.11 -14.43
C VAL A 286 -12.00 -2.81 -15.20
N PRO A 287 -13.06 -2.12 -15.64
CA PRO A 287 -12.92 -0.89 -16.41
C PRO A 287 -12.29 0.21 -15.57
N GLN A 288 -11.24 0.84 -16.09
CA GLN A 288 -10.69 2.10 -15.57
C GLN A 288 -10.95 3.22 -16.58
N GLU A 289 -11.38 4.38 -16.09
CA GLU A 289 -11.59 5.55 -16.93
C GLU A 289 -10.31 6.37 -17.03
N TYR A 290 -9.66 6.32 -18.19
CA TYR A 290 -8.50 7.15 -18.50
C TYR A 290 -8.98 8.47 -19.10
N ARG A 291 -8.89 9.56 -18.33
CA ARG A 291 -9.24 10.92 -18.76
C ARG A 291 -8.27 11.93 -18.16
N PRO A 292 -7.99 13.06 -18.85
CA PRO A 292 -7.18 14.13 -18.27
C PRO A 292 -7.72 14.57 -16.91
N ASN A 293 -6.82 14.72 -15.94
CA ASN A 293 -7.18 15.23 -14.63
C ASN A 293 -7.68 16.67 -14.74
N ASN A 294 -8.81 16.97 -14.09
CA ASN A 294 -9.34 18.33 -13.99
C ASN A 294 -9.28 18.81 -12.53
N GLU A 295 -9.30 20.12 -12.34
CA GLU A 295 -9.11 20.75 -11.02
C GLU A 295 -10.18 20.31 -10.00
N ALA A 296 -11.43 20.12 -10.41
CA ALA A 296 -12.52 19.70 -9.51
C ALA A 296 -12.32 18.26 -9.01
N PHE A 297 -11.94 17.34 -9.90
CA PHE A 297 -11.63 15.96 -9.54
C PHE A 297 -10.42 15.90 -8.61
N ILE A 298 -9.34 16.62 -8.94
CA ILE A 298 -8.17 16.68 -8.05
C ILE A 298 -8.57 17.19 -6.67
N LYS A 299 -9.35 18.27 -6.58
CA LYS A 299 -9.87 18.79 -5.30
C LYS A 299 -10.67 17.77 -4.49
N SER A 300 -11.38 16.87 -5.14
CA SER A 300 -12.14 15.80 -4.47
C SER A 300 -11.28 14.72 -3.82
N LEU A 301 -9.97 14.63 -4.12
CA LEU A 301 -9.07 13.58 -3.62
C LEU A 301 -8.59 13.81 -2.17
N LEU A 302 -8.91 14.94 -1.54
CA LEU A 302 -8.52 15.22 -0.15
C LEU A 302 -9.72 15.68 0.69
N PRO A 303 -10.79 14.85 0.80
CA PRO A 303 -12.05 15.20 1.47
C PRO A 303 -11.88 15.39 2.99
N ASP A 304 -12.88 15.99 3.65
CA ASP A 304 -12.94 16.13 5.11
C ASP A 304 -13.31 14.80 5.76
N GLN A 305 -12.32 14.03 6.20
CA GLN A 305 -12.51 12.74 6.85
C GLN A 305 -11.25 12.31 7.64
N GLN A 306 -11.37 11.21 8.38
CA GLN A 306 -10.24 10.60 9.09
C GLN A 306 -9.39 9.72 8.15
N GLY A 307 -8.17 9.43 8.58
CA GLY A 307 -7.34 8.37 8.02
C GLY A 307 -7.31 7.14 8.93
N ILE A 308 -6.69 6.07 8.45
CA ILE A 308 -6.54 4.82 9.19
C ILE A 308 -5.12 4.70 9.70
N LEU A 309 -4.98 4.49 11.00
CA LEU A 309 -3.75 4.05 11.66
C LEU A 309 -3.83 2.53 11.83
N ASP A 310 -2.88 1.82 11.23
CA ASP A 310 -2.77 0.37 11.31
C ASP A 310 -1.40 -0.06 11.86
N ASN A 311 -1.32 -1.30 12.34
CA ASN A 311 -0.08 -1.90 12.81
C ASN A 311 0.40 -2.96 11.82
N VAL A 312 1.59 -2.75 11.25
CA VAL A 312 2.24 -3.71 10.35
C VAL A 312 3.14 -4.60 11.21
N GLY A 313 2.53 -5.64 11.79
CA GLY A 313 3.22 -6.63 12.62
C GLY A 313 2.34 -7.87 12.84
N PRO A 314 2.86 -8.95 13.45
CA PRO A 314 2.02 -10.09 13.81
C PRO A 314 0.90 -9.59 14.73
N TRP A 315 -0.34 -9.72 14.26
CA TRP A 315 -1.54 -9.36 15.00
C TRP A 315 -1.46 -9.95 16.41
N GLY A 316 -1.54 -9.09 17.44
CA GLY A 316 -1.50 -9.50 18.84
C GLY A 316 -0.11 -9.45 19.52
N THR A 317 0.91 -8.86 18.90
CA THR A 317 2.15 -8.49 19.61
C THR A 317 1.96 -7.18 20.39
N ASP A 318 2.49 -7.13 21.61
CA ASP A 318 2.31 -6.00 22.53
C ASP A 318 3.00 -4.70 22.08
N THR A 319 3.86 -4.71 21.06
CA THR A 319 4.58 -3.53 20.56
C THR A 319 4.60 -3.53 19.03
N PRO A 320 3.96 -2.56 18.36
CA PRO A 320 4.07 -2.38 16.92
C PRO A 320 5.53 -2.27 16.50
N GLU A 321 5.98 -3.09 15.54
CA GLU A 321 7.32 -2.96 14.96
C GLU A 321 7.32 -1.81 13.93
N ASP A 322 6.27 -1.75 13.09
CA ASP A 322 6.00 -0.72 12.09
C ASP A 322 4.53 -0.27 12.20
N LEU A 323 4.25 1.02 11.97
CA LEU A 323 2.89 1.55 11.87
C LEU A 323 2.62 1.95 10.42
N GLN A 324 1.37 1.85 9.96
CA GLN A 324 0.98 2.29 8.63
C GLN A 324 -0.12 3.35 8.73
N LEU A 325 0.08 4.44 8.00
CA LEU A 325 -0.94 5.47 7.80
C LEU A 325 -1.58 5.24 6.43
N ARG A 326 -2.90 5.07 6.39
CA ARG A 326 -3.66 4.91 5.15
C ARG A 326 -4.73 5.98 5.01
N PHE A 327 -4.97 6.42 3.79
CA PHE A 327 -6.00 7.41 3.48
C PHE A 327 -6.76 7.04 2.20
N VAL A 328 -8.08 6.98 2.31
CA VAL A 328 -8.98 6.75 1.17
C VAL A 328 -9.32 8.08 0.52
N HIS A 329 -8.66 8.42 -0.58
CA HIS A 329 -8.82 9.71 -1.24
C HIS A 329 -10.20 9.92 -1.86
N ASN A 330 -10.75 8.90 -2.51
CA ASN A 330 -12.08 8.92 -3.15
C ASN A 330 -12.49 7.48 -3.52
N MET A 331 -13.72 7.28 -4.01
CA MET A 331 -14.16 6.04 -4.67
C MET A 331 -14.61 6.36 -6.10
N SER A 332 -13.70 6.19 -7.07
CA SER A 332 -13.94 6.56 -8.46
C SER A 332 -13.24 5.59 -9.43
N PRO A 333 -13.89 5.24 -10.56
CA PRO A 333 -13.26 4.47 -11.62
C PRO A 333 -12.25 5.31 -12.42
N GLN A 334 -12.20 6.64 -12.23
CA GLN A 334 -11.23 7.50 -12.90
C GLN A 334 -9.81 7.17 -12.43
N TYR A 335 -8.96 6.82 -13.39
CA TYR A 335 -7.56 6.54 -13.15
C TYR A 335 -6.84 7.79 -12.65
N VAL A 336 -6.14 7.65 -11.53
CA VAL A 336 -5.31 8.71 -10.95
C VAL A 336 -4.04 8.15 -10.35
N GLU A 337 -2.96 8.92 -10.48
CA GLU A 337 -1.76 8.77 -9.68
C GLU A 337 -1.34 10.11 -9.10
N ALA A 338 -0.93 10.09 -7.84
CA ALA A 338 -0.42 11.25 -7.13
C ALA A 338 0.65 10.84 -6.13
N ASP A 339 1.70 11.66 -5.99
CA ASP A 339 2.63 11.59 -4.86
C ASP A 339 1.90 12.09 -3.60
N VAL A 340 2.00 11.34 -2.51
CA VAL A 340 1.40 11.69 -1.22
C VAL A 340 2.48 11.67 -0.15
N ARG A 341 2.69 12.84 0.44
CA ARG A 341 3.66 13.04 1.53
C ARG A 341 2.92 13.15 2.84
N TYR A 342 3.42 12.46 3.87
CA TYR A 342 2.83 12.41 5.20
C TYR A 342 3.76 13.15 6.16
N GLU A 343 3.58 14.45 6.27
CA GLU A 343 4.51 15.34 6.97
C GLU A 343 4.01 15.68 8.38
N ASP A 344 4.88 16.29 9.20
CA ASP A 344 4.53 16.88 10.51
C ASP A 344 3.76 15.93 11.46
N LEU A 345 4.17 14.66 11.52
CA LEU A 345 3.49 13.65 12.33
C LEU A 345 3.54 14.00 13.83
N SER A 346 2.37 13.98 14.47
CA SER A 346 2.23 14.21 15.92
C SER A 346 1.29 13.16 16.51
N ALA A 347 1.77 12.39 17.50
CA ALA A 347 0.97 11.37 18.18
C ALA A 347 0.32 11.90 19.46
N PHE A 348 -0.86 11.37 19.78
CA PHE A 348 -1.64 11.78 20.94
C PHE A 348 -2.18 10.56 21.69
N ASP A 349 -2.33 10.69 23.00
CA ASP A 349 -3.00 9.70 23.84
C ASP A 349 -4.53 9.85 23.81
N ALA A 350 -5.22 8.92 24.46
CA ALA A 350 -6.69 8.90 24.54
C ALA A 350 -7.30 10.14 25.24
N ASN A 351 -6.51 10.91 26.00
CA ASN A 351 -6.93 12.16 26.60
C ASN A 351 -6.64 13.38 25.71
N GLY A 352 -6.13 13.16 24.49
CA GLY A 352 -5.72 14.22 23.55
C GLY A 352 -4.41 14.90 23.93
N LYS A 353 -3.58 14.29 24.81
CA LYS A 353 -2.28 14.84 25.18
C LYS A 353 -1.22 14.40 24.18
N ALA A 354 -0.41 15.35 23.70
CA ALA A 354 0.70 15.05 22.79
C ALA A 354 1.72 14.10 23.44
N ILE A 355 2.12 13.08 22.68
CA ILE A 355 3.16 12.13 23.03
C ILE A 355 4.45 12.58 22.31
N ASP A 356 5.50 12.83 23.07
CA ASP A 356 6.83 13.12 22.52
C ASP A 356 7.46 11.87 21.92
N ILE A 357 7.12 11.56 20.67
CA ILE A 357 7.63 10.43 19.89
C ILE A 357 7.88 10.89 18.46
N HIS A 358 9.01 10.47 17.90
CA HIS A 358 9.42 10.85 16.55
C HIS A 358 9.25 9.67 15.62
N PHE A 359 8.72 9.93 14.43
CA PHE A 359 8.57 8.93 13.38
C PHE A 359 9.49 9.24 12.21
N TRP A 360 10.08 8.20 11.65
CA TRP A 360 10.61 8.25 10.31
C TRP A 360 9.53 7.74 9.35
N GLN A 361 9.05 8.62 8.47
CA GLN A 361 8.22 8.21 7.35
C GLN A 361 9.12 7.54 6.32
N HIS A 362 8.82 6.27 6.03
CA HIS A 362 9.49 5.58 4.96
C HIS A 362 8.76 5.79 3.63
N GLY A 363 9.48 6.37 2.67
CA GLY A 363 9.09 6.34 1.27
C GLY A 363 8.01 7.36 0.96
N ARG A 364 7.68 7.46 -0.33
CA ARG A 364 6.57 8.28 -0.77
C ARG A 364 5.31 7.44 -0.76
N GLY A 365 4.23 7.97 -0.21
CA GLY A 365 2.92 7.38 -0.45
C GLY A 365 2.52 7.65 -1.90
N TRP A 366 1.79 6.73 -2.50
CA TRP A 366 1.18 6.95 -3.80
C TRP A 366 -0.32 6.72 -3.71
N ALA A 367 -1.09 7.72 -4.13
CA ALA A 367 -2.52 7.54 -4.33
C ALA A 367 -2.74 6.80 -5.64
N ARG A 368 -3.39 5.64 -5.59
CA ARG A 368 -3.73 4.83 -6.77
C ARG A 368 -5.06 4.12 -6.62
N ASN A 369 -5.64 3.69 -7.73
CA ASN A 369 -6.92 2.99 -7.74
C ASN A 369 -6.78 1.53 -7.25
N TYR A 370 -7.55 1.18 -6.23
CA TYR A 370 -7.82 -0.16 -5.72
C TYR A 370 -9.32 -0.42 -5.84
N ASN A 371 -9.75 -0.79 -7.05
CA ASN A 371 -11.15 -0.84 -7.50
C ASN A 371 -12.18 -1.14 -6.38
N PRO A 372 -13.13 -0.21 -6.08
CA PRO A 372 -13.34 1.12 -6.68
C PRO A 372 -12.69 2.29 -5.90
N SER A 373 -11.94 2.01 -4.84
CA SER A 373 -11.31 3.04 -4.00
C SER A 373 -10.05 3.63 -4.65
N ILE A 374 -9.70 4.87 -4.30
CA ILE A 374 -8.39 5.48 -4.54
C ILE A 374 -7.76 5.64 -3.17
N GLU A 375 -6.66 4.96 -2.92
CA GLU A 375 -6.04 4.95 -1.59
C GLU A 375 -4.55 5.23 -1.69
N SER A 376 -4.00 5.84 -0.64
CA SER A 376 -2.56 5.89 -0.40
C SER A 376 -2.23 5.33 0.96
N ALA A 377 -1.00 4.84 1.11
CA ALA A 377 -0.45 4.37 2.36
C ALA A 377 1.03 4.73 2.47
N THR A 378 1.52 4.89 3.70
CA THR A 378 2.94 4.97 4.01
C THR A 378 3.23 4.26 5.32
N ASP A 379 4.38 3.60 5.37
CA ASP A 379 4.85 2.97 6.60
C ASP A 379 5.71 3.98 7.37
N ILE A 380 5.52 4.01 8.69
CA ILE A 380 6.25 4.88 9.61
C ILE A 380 6.84 4.03 10.73
N ILE A 381 8.05 4.37 11.15
CA ILE A 381 8.74 3.67 12.23
C ILE A 381 9.11 4.64 13.33
N ALA A 382 8.84 4.25 14.57
CA ALA A 382 9.23 5.05 15.72
C ALA A 382 10.75 5.06 15.90
N THR A 383 11.28 6.26 16.06
CA THR A 383 12.70 6.54 16.29
C THR A 383 12.93 7.09 17.69
N GLY A 384 14.18 7.08 18.12
CA GLY A 384 14.58 7.50 19.46
C GLY A 384 14.48 6.38 20.51
N TRP A 385 15.14 6.61 21.63
CA TRP A 385 15.38 5.61 22.69
C TRP A 385 14.56 5.83 23.97
N ASP A 386 13.87 6.96 24.09
CA ASP A 386 13.27 7.39 25.35
C ASP A 386 11.86 6.82 25.53
N ASN A 387 11.78 5.62 26.11
CA ASN A 387 10.52 4.93 26.44
C ASN A 387 9.63 4.63 25.24
N THR A 388 10.20 4.54 24.04
CA THR A 388 9.48 4.45 22.76
C THR A 388 8.43 3.34 22.76
N ALA A 389 8.76 2.16 23.28
CA ALA A 389 7.83 1.04 23.46
C ALA A 389 6.53 1.41 24.19
N ASN A 390 6.66 2.08 25.34
CA ASN A 390 5.51 2.48 26.15
C ASN A 390 4.77 3.67 25.54
N LYS A 391 5.49 4.58 24.86
CA LYS A 391 4.88 5.70 24.13
C LYS A 391 4.03 5.19 22.97
N LEU A 392 4.50 4.21 22.21
CA LEU A 392 3.75 3.54 21.13
C LEU A 392 2.42 2.94 21.64
N LYS A 393 2.44 2.26 22.79
CA LYS A 393 1.23 1.70 23.43
C LYS A 393 0.20 2.74 23.86
N GLN A 394 0.62 4.00 24.04
CA GLN A 394 -0.26 5.08 24.47
C GLN A 394 -0.92 5.81 23.29
N ILE A 395 -0.50 5.54 22.06
CA ILE A 395 -1.01 6.21 20.87
C ILE A 395 -2.47 5.81 20.65
N ASP A 396 -3.34 6.80 20.75
CA ASP A 396 -4.74 6.71 20.36
C ASP A 396 -4.89 7.10 18.89
N HIS A 397 -4.30 8.23 18.51
CA HIS A 397 -4.31 8.74 17.14
C HIS A 397 -3.02 9.50 16.77
N ILE A 398 -2.82 9.66 15.46
CA ILE A 398 -1.74 10.46 14.89
C ILE A 398 -2.35 11.53 14.00
N ASN A 399 -1.94 12.79 14.18
CA ASN A 399 -2.21 13.83 13.19
C ASN A 399 -1.02 13.90 12.23
N ALA A 400 -1.29 13.92 10.93
CA ALA A 400 -0.27 14.15 9.91
C ALA A 400 -0.78 15.14 8.86
N LYS A 401 0.14 15.94 8.33
CA LYS A 401 -0.10 16.84 7.21
C LYS A 401 0.08 16.06 5.91
N LEU A 402 -1.02 15.75 5.23
CA LEU A 402 -1.01 15.12 3.93
C LEU A 402 -0.86 16.17 2.84
N THR A 403 0.19 16.04 2.03
CA THR A 403 0.42 16.83 0.84
C THR A 403 0.28 15.92 -0.38
N LEU A 404 -0.77 16.14 -1.19
CA LEU A 404 -1.06 15.41 -2.42
C LEU A 404 -0.59 16.25 -3.62
N ILE A 405 0.31 15.68 -4.43
CA ILE A 405 0.84 16.27 -5.66
C ILE A 405 0.36 15.40 -6.82
N PRO A 406 -0.67 15.82 -7.57
CA PRO A 406 -1.22 15.01 -8.65
C PRO A 406 -0.25 14.94 -9.83
N GLN A 407 -0.31 13.85 -10.59
CA GLN A 407 0.39 13.74 -11.86
C GLN A 407 -0.56 14.06 -13.02
N THR A 408 0.01 14.50 -14.15
CA THR A 408 -0.75 14.61 -15.40
C THR A 408 -1.25 13.24 -15.84
N ASN A 409 -2.43 13.22 -16.45
CA ASN A 409 -2.95 12.05 -17.15
C ASN A 409 -3.07 12.38 -18.64
N LYS A 410 -1.93 12.56 -19.32
CA LYS A 410 -1.92 12.93 -20.74
C LYS A 410 -1.97 11.67 -21.60
N ILE A 411 -3.09 11.52 -22.29
CA ILE A 411 -3.39 10.37 -23.13
C ILE A 411 -2.71 10.54 -24.49
N VAL A 412 -1.93 9.55 -24.91
CA VAL A 412 -1.28 9.50 -26.22
C VAL A 412 -1.66 8.19 -26.90
N GLU A 413 -2.11 8.27 -28.15
CA GLU A 413 -2.39 7.10 -28.96
C GLU A 413 -1.22 6.81 -29.91
N LYS A 414 -0.80 5.55 -29.95
CA LYS A 414 0.28 5.05 -30.80
C LYS A 414 -0.15 3.80 -31.55
N SER A 415 0.42 3.58 -32.73
CA SER A 415 0.21 2.31 -33.43
C SER A 415 1.04 1.20 -32.76
N TRP A 416 0.53 -0.03 -32.73
CA TRP A 416 1.28 -1.16 -32.17
C TRP A 416 2.60 -1.40 -32.91
N ASP A 417 2.58 -1.28 -34.24
CA ASP A 417 3.77 -1.47 -35.09
C ASP A 417 4.85 -0.41 -34.80
N GLU A 418 4.47 0.84 -34.50
CA GLU A 418 5.41 1.89 -34.08
C GLU A 418 6.10 1.54 -32.75
N LEU A 419 5.35 1.01 -31.78
CA LEU A 419 5.88 0.61 -30.47
C LEU A 419 6.79 -0.63 -30.53
N LEU A 420 6.58 -1.51 -31.51
CA LEU A 420 7.46 -2.65 -31.76
C LEU A 420 8.76 -2.25 -32.48
N ALA A 421 8.70 -1.23 -33.35
CA ALA A 421 9.84 -0.82 -34.15
C ALA A 421 10.89 -0.05 -33.35
N THR A 422 10.46 0.84 -32.46
CA THR A 422 11.34 1.71 -31.68
C THR A 422 10.81 1.96 -30.27
N PRO A 423 11.70 2.08 -29.25
CA PRO A 423 11.28 2.49 -27.92
C PRO A 423 10.52 3.82 -27.94
N TYR A 424 9.38 3.86 -27.27
CA TYR A 424 8.68 5.12 -27.01
C TYR A 424 9.36 5.85 -25.86
N THR A 425 9.52 7.17 -25.98
CA THR A 425 10.21 8.00 -24.98
C THR A 425 9.37 9.20 -24.59
N PHE A 426 9.46 9.59 -23.31
CA PHE A 426 8.88 10.80 -22.75
C PHE A 426 9.87 11.37 -21.74
N GLY A 427 10.70 12.32 -22.21
CA GLY A 427 11.88 12.79 -21.48
C GLY A 427 12.82 11.64 -21.15
N ASP A 428 13.13 11.42 -19.88
CA ASP A 428 14.01 10.32 -19.43
C ASP A 428 13.28 8.97 -19.32
N ALA A 429 11.95 8.96 -19.40
CA ALA A 429 11.17 7.72 -19.38
C ALA A 429 11.18 7.03 -20.74
N SER A 430 11.18 5.70 -20.74
CA SER A 430 11.04 4.91 -21.98
C SER A 430 10.19 3.66 -21.80
N LEU A 431 9.54 3.24 -22.89
CA LEU A 431 8.76 2.01 -23.00
C LEU A 431 9.24 1.24 -24.24
N THR A 432 9.73 0.03 -24.06
CA THR A 432 10.20 -0.86 -25.12
C THR A 432 9.35 -2.13 -25.15
N ILE A 433 8.84 -2.51 -26.32
CA ILE A 433 8.12 -3.78 -26.50
C ILE A 433 8.96 -4.70 -27.38
N GLN A 434 9.41 -5.83 -26.83
CA GLN A 434 10.19 -6.84 -27.52
C GLN A 434 9.28 -8.01 -27.90
N VAL A 435 9.36 -8.47 -29.15
CA VAL A 435 8.66 -9.69 -29.59
C VAL A 435 9.45 -10.90 -29.12
N LEU A 436 8.85 -11.76 -28.30
CA LEU A 436 9.45 -13.02 -27.88
C LEU A 436 9.01 -14.18 -28.78
N ASP A 437 7.71 -14.21 -29.12
CA ASP A 437 7.13 -15.18 -30.05
C ASP A 437 5.94 -14.52 -30.77
N ALA A 438 6.11 -14.25 -32.07
CA ALA A 438 5.10 -13.58 -32.88
C ALA A 438 3.87 -14.45 -33.13
N GLU A 439 4.04 -15.77 -33.28
CA GLU A 439 2.93 -16.70 -33.54
C GLU A 439 2.08 -16.89 -32.28
N ALA A 440 2.74 -17.00 -31.13
CA ALA A 440 2.08 -17.08 -29.82
C ALA A 440 1.62 -15.71 -29.29
N LYS A 441 1.91 -14.61 -30.00
CA LYS A 441 1.62 -13.22 -29.61
C LYS A 441 2.14 -12.90 -28.21
N LEU A 442 3.37 -13.33 -27.94
CA LEU A 442 4.06 -13.14 -26.67
C LEU A 442 5.11 -12.05 -26.80
N PHE A 443 5.02 -11.06 -25.92
CA PHE A 443 5.84 -9.87 -25.90
C PHE A 443 6.46 -9.66 -24.51
N LYS A 444 7.60 -8.98 -24.47
CA LYS A 444 8.20 -8.45 -23.24
C LYS A 444 8.13 -6.93 -23.28
N VAL A 445 7.44 -6.34 -22.32
CA VAL A 445 7.31 -4.89 -22.16
C VAL A 445 8.30 -4.45 -21.09
N ILE A 446 9.20 -3.53 -21.42
CA ILE A 446 10.19 -2.96 -20.50
C ILE A 446 9.91 -1.47 -20.38
N SER A 447 9.65 -1.01 -19.16
CA SER A 447 9.42 0.41 -18.85
C SER A 447 10.54 0.92 -17.96
N LYS A 448 11.13 2.05 -18.31
CA LYS A 448 12.07 2.82 -17.49
C LYS A 448 11.43 4.16 -17.16
N GLN A 449 11.49 4.57 -15.91
CA GLN A 449 10.80 5.76 -15.40
C GLN A 449 11.73 6.56 -14.51
N SER A 450 11.66 7.89 -14.57
CA SER A 450 12.35 8.79 -13.64
C SER A 450 11.39 9.25 -12.54
N GLU A 451 11.91 10.02 -11.59
CA GLU A 451 11.09 10.63 -10.53
C GLU A 451 10.04 11.60 -11.08
N ASP A 452 10.39 12.33 -12.14
CA ASP A 452 9.58 13.41 -12.70
C ASP A 452 8.77 12.99 -13.93
N GLN A 453 9.15 11.89 -14.58
CA GLN A 453 8.56 11.47 -15.84
C GLN A 453 8.35 9.95 -15.86
N SER A 454 7.12 9.54 -16.17
CA SER A 454 6.79 8.13 -16.36
C SER A 454 5.80 7.90 -17.49
N ILE A 455 5.82 6.69 -18.03
CA ILE A 455 4.90 6.21 -19.06
C ILE A 455 4.15 5.02 -18.46
N ASN A 456 2.82 5.12 -18.37
CA ASN A 456 1.98 3.97 -18.07
C ASN A 456 1.40 3.39 -19.37
N LEU A 457 1.43 2.06 -19.47
CA LEU A 457 0.69 1.27 -20.43
C LEU A 457 -0.54 0.64 -19.74
N PRO A 458 -1.75 1.22 -19.90
CA PRO A 458 -3.00 0.66 -19.42
C PRO A 458 -3.28 -0.77 -19.90
N PHE A 459 -2.86 -1.81 -19.16
CA PHE A 459 -3.01 -3.18 -19.64
C PHE A 459 -4.47 -3.62 -19.79
N GLN A 460 -5.42 -3.00 -19.07
CA GLN A 460 -6.86 -3.27 -19.17
C GLN A 460 -7.43 -2.99 -20.57
N GLN A 461 -6.69 -2.28 -21.44
CA GLN A 461 -7.07 -2.10 -22.84
C GLN A 461 -6.88 -3.37 -23.68
N PHE A 462 -6.18 -4.38 -23.16
CA PHE A 462 -5.84 -5.61 -23.87
C PHE A 462 -6.66 -6.80 -23.38
N LYS A 463 -6.85 -7.76 -24.28
CA LYS A 463 -7.32 -9.11 -23.97
C LYS A 463 -6.16 -10.09 -24.02
N GLY A 464 -6.01 -10.89 -22.97
CA GLY A 464 -4.98 -11.90 -22.88
C GLY A 464 -4.48 -12.04 -21.45
N MET A 465 -3.19 -12.31 -21.35
CA MET A 465 -2.54 -12.70 -20.10
C MET A 465 -1.27 -11.88 -19.87
N ILE A 466 -0.95 -11.61 -18.61
CA ILE A 466 0.20 -10.82 -18.17
C ILE A 466 0.92 -11.53 -17.02
N ALA A 467 2.24 -11.41 -16.97
CA ALA A 467 3.02 -11.75 -15.80
C ALA A 467 4.16 -10.76 -15.66
N ASP A 468 4.74 -10.64 -14.48
CA ASP A 468 6.05 -10.05 -14.36
C ASP A 468 7.06 -10.83 -15.20
N ALA A 469 7.90 -10.12 -15.96
CA ALA A 469 9.00 -10.77 -16.64
C ALA A 469 10.04 -11.23 -15.62
N ARG A 470 10.76 -12.31 -15.96
CA ARG A 470 11.93 -12.70 -15.17
C ARG A 470 12.95 -11.57 -15.22
N ARG A 471 13.54 -11.32 -14.05
CA ARG A 471 14.64 -10.37 -13.90
C ARG A 471 15.81 -10.82 -14.76
N GLU A 472 16.25 -9.94 -15.64
CA GLU A 472 17.41 -10.16 -16.50
C GLU A 472 18.49 -9.16 -16.10
N GLY A 473 19.70 -9.67 -15.88
CA GLY A 473 20.86 -8.87 -15.54
C GLY A 473 22.10 -9.76 -15.44
N ASN A 474 23.28 -9.15 -15.54
CA ASN A 474 24.56 -9.85 -15.40
C ASN A 474 24.90 -10.10 -13.92
N TYR A 475 23.99 -10.78 -13.22
CA TYR A 475 24.14 -11.16 -11.83
C TYR A 475 24.63 -12.61 -11.71
N PRO A 476 25.38 -12.96 -10.65
CA PRO A 476 25.67 -14.36 -10.37
C PRO A 476 24.40 -15.20 -10.24
N SER A 477 24.39 -16.38 -10.86
CA SER A 477 23.21 -17.25 -10.92
C SER A 477 22.76 -17.80 -9.56
N TRP A 478 23.66 -17.77 -8.56
CA TRP A 478 23.37 -18.25 -7.20
C TRP A 478 22.64 -17.25 -6.31
N LEU A 479 22.53 -15.98 -6.73
CA LEU A 479 21.75 -14.97 -6.02
C LEU A 479 20.25 -15.28 -6.10
N THR A 480 19.54 -15.06 -4.99
CA THR A 480 18.09 -15.24 -4.90
C THR A 480 17.34 -14.14 -5.65
N ALA A 481 16.05 -14.35 -5.92
CA ALA A 481 15.16 -13.35 -6.47
C ALA A 481 15.16 -12.04 -5.67
N THR A 482 15.08 -12.12 -4.34
CA THR A 482 15.08 -10.96 -3.43
C THR A 482 16.40 -10.19 -3.47
N GLU A 483 17.54 -10.88 -3.56
CA GLU A 483 18.86 -10.24 -3.66
C GLU A 483 19.02 -9.47 -4.98
N LYS A 484 18.48 -10.00 -6.08
CA LYS A 484 18.46 -9.32 -7.39
C LYS A 484 17.53 -8.10 -7.37
N GLU A 485 16.38 -8.21 -6.73
CA GLU A 485 15.43 -7.11 -6.57
C GLU A 485 16.04 -5.93 -5.80
N LEU A 486 16.78 -6.20 -4.74
CA LEU A 486 17.49 -5.18 -3.97
C LEU A 486 18.55 -4.45 -4.81
N LEU A 487 19.31 -5.19 -5.61
CA LEU A 487 20.30 -4.60 -6.53
C LEU A 487 19.64 -3.68 -7.55
N GLU A 488 18.52 -4.11 -8.14
CA GLU A 488 17.76 -3.33 -9.11
C GLU A 488 17.14 -2.07 -8.48
N GLN A 489 16.53 -2.19 -7.30
CA GLN A 489 15.89 -1.08 -6.59
C GLN A 489 16.89 0.00 -6.13
N LEU A 490 18.10 -0.39 -5.71
CA LEU A 490 19.06 0.54 -5.12
C LEU A 490 19.95 1.22 -6.16
N ILE A 491 20.49 0.45 -7.09
CA ILE A 491 21.59 0.88 -7.95
C ILE A 491 21.13 1.10 -9.40
N GLY A 492 19.99 0.50 -9.80
CA GLY A 492 19.47 0.58 -11.15
C GLY A 492 20.34 -0.16 -12.18
N ALA A 493 19.83 -0.25 -13.40
CA ALA A 493 20.57 -0.77 -14.55
C ALA A 493 21.25 0.41 -15.28
N ASP A 494 22.56 0.58 -15.07
CA ASP A 494 23.53 1.24 -15.97
C ASP A 494 23.26 2.69 -16.45
N GLU A 495 22.54 3.55 -15.73
CA GLU A 495 22.23 4.92 -16.21
C GLU A 495 22.54 6.07 -15.22
N SER A 496 22.80 7.26 -15.76
CA SER A 496 23.26 8.45 -15.01
C SER A 496 22.20 9.01 -14.05
N HIS A 497 20.93 8.78 -14.34
CA HIS A 497 19.79 9.09 -13.49
C HIS A 497 19.22 7.79 -12.90
N HIS A 498 18.78 7.81 -11.64
CA HIS A 498 18.13 6.64 -11.04
C HIS A 498 16.79 6.39 -11.74
N LEU A 499 16.82 5.60 -12.80
CA LEU A 499 15.60 5.14 -13.45
C LEU A 499 15.14 3.83 -12.82
N THR A 500 13.88 3.79 -12.40
CA THR A 500 13.22 2.54 -12.02
C THR A 500 12.85 1.78 -13.29
N SER A 501 13.26 0.52 -13.39
CA SER A 501 12.99 -0.35 -14.54
C SER A 501 12.09 -1.50 -14.15
N ASN A 502 10.96 -1.65 -14.85
CA ASN A 502 10.04 -2.77 -14.69
C ASN A 502 9.90 -3.52 -16.02
N ALA A 503 9.83 -4.84 -15.96
CA ALA A 503 9.63 -5.69 -17.12
C ALA A 503 8.46 -6.66 -16.93
N LEU A 504 7.60 -6.78 -17.93
CA LEU A 504 6.38 -7.59 -17.92
C LEU A 504 6.33 -8.49 -19.17
N LEU A 505 5.82 -9.70 -19.03
CA LEU A 505 5.42 -10.55 -20.14
C LEU A 505 3.95 -10.29 -20.46
N LEU A 506 3.67 -10.05 -21.74
CA LEU A 506 2.34 -9.79 -22.24
C LEU A 506 2.02 -10.80 -23.34
N LYS A 507 1.03 -11.66 -23.12
CA LYS A 507 0.51 -12.58 -24.13
C LYS A 507 -0.88 -12.11 -24.56
N LEU A 508 -1.02 -11.75 -25.83
CA LEU A 508 -2.26 -11.18 -26.34
C LEU A 508 -3.10 -12.21 -27.07
N ASP A 509 -4.41 -12.19 -26.88
CA ASP A 509 -5.33 -12.99 -27.69
C ASP A 509 -5.36 -12.46 -29.13
N GLU A 510 -5.31 -11.14 -29.27
CA GLU A 510 -5.25 -10.41 -30.53
C GLU A 510 -4.31 -9.20 -30.42
N THR A 511 -3.49 -8.97 -31.45
CA THR A 511 -2.60 -7.81 -31.49
C THR A 511 -3.42 -6.56 -31.77
N PRO A 512 -3.37 -5.53 -30.89
CA PRO A 512 -4.09 -4.28 -31.10
C PRO A 512 -3.52 -3.54 -32.31
N LYS A 513 -4.35 -2.72 -32.95
CA LYS A 513 -3.86 -1.78 -33.98
C LYS A 513 -3.33 -0.50 -33.36
N THR A 514 -4.04 -0.01 -32.34
CA THR A 514 -3.72 1.21 -31.60
C THR A 514 -3.64 0.91 -30.12
N VAL A 515 -2.74 1.60 -29.45
CA VAL A 515 -2.48 1.50 -28.04
C VAL A 515 -2.48 2.89 -27.43
N VAL A 516 -3.16 3.00 -26.30
CA VAL A 516 -3.14 4.17 -25.44
C VAL A 516 -1.98 4.05 -24.47
N LEU A 517 -1.19 5.12 -24.37
CA LEU A 517 -0.15 5.37 -23.38
C LEU A 517 -0.55 6.59 -22.55
N ILE A 518 -0.15 6.58 -21.27
CA ILE A 518 -0.35 7.72 -20.37
C ILE A 518 1.01 8.32 -20.01
N GLU A 519 1.24 9.56 -20.45
CA GLU A 519 2.37 10.37 -20.02
C GLU A 519 2.05 11.06 -18.69
N LYS A 520 2.96 10.90 -17.74
CA LYS A 520 2.82 11.40 -16.37
C LYS A 520 4.00 12.29 -16.01
N GLN A 521 3.68 13.47 -15.50
CA GLN A 521 4.59 14.38 -14.85
C GLN A 521 3.91 15.04 -13.64
N PRO A 522 4.62 15.35 -12.55
CA PRO A 522 4.04 16.08 -11.42
C PRO A 522 3.40 17.42 -11.84
N GLN A 523 2.27 17.76 -11.21
CA GLN A 523 1.57 19.03 -11.35
C GLN A 523 1.55 19.79 -10.02
N PRO A 524 2.70 20.34 -9.58
CA PRO A 524 2.82 21.01 -8.28
C PRO A 524 1.86 22.21 -8.13
N GLU A 525 1.43 22.82 -9.24
CA GLU A 525 0.44 23.90 -9.25
C GLU A 525 -0.96 23.46 -8.76
N LEU A 526 -1.26 22.17 -8.78
CA LEU A 526 -2.52 21.57 -8.30
C LEU A 526 -2.35 20.88 -6.92
N THR A 527 -1.25 21.14 -6.24
CA THR A 527 -0.96 20.54 -4.92
C THR A 527 -2.04 20.91 -3.90
N GLN A 528 -2.45 19.91 -3.13
CA GLN A 528 -3.34 20.11 -1.99
C GLN A 528 -2.69 19.63 -0.71
N THR A 529 -2.97 20.34 0.37
CA THR A 529 -2.42 20.03 1.68
C THR A 529 -3.51 20.09 2.73
N LYS A 530 -3.53 19.11 3.63
CA LYS A 530 -4.51 19.04 4.72
C LYS A 530 -3.97 18.26 5.91
N THR A 531 -4.34 18.69 7.12
CA THR A 531 -4.07 17.91 8.33
C THR A 531 -5.15 16.87 8.51
N ILE A 532 -4.76 15.60 8.55
CA ILE A 532 -5.64 14.45 8.70
C ILE A 532 -5.36 13.78 10.06
N ARG A 533 -6.44 13.39 10.75
CA ARG A 533 -6.38 12.58 11.96
C ARG A 533 -6.49 11.10 11.59
N PHE A 534 -5.44 10.34 11.86
CA PHE A 534 -5.36 8.89 11.68
C PHE A 534 -5.73 8.19 12.97
N VAL A 535 -6.78 7.37 12.92
CA VAL A 535 -7.32 6.65 14.09
C VAL A 535 -7.25 5.14 13.84
N GLN A 536 -7.31 4.35 14.90
CA GLN A 536 -7.34 2.89 14.79
C GLN A 536 -8.48 2.43 13.88
N PHE A 537 -8.27 1.35 13.11
CA PHE A 537 -9.26 0.84 12.16
C PHE A 537 -10.66 0.64 12.78
N THR A 538 -10.73 0.18 14.03
CA THR A 538 -12.01 -0.01 14.75
C THR A 538 -12.75 1.30 15.04
N GLU A 539 -12.06 2.41 15.26
CA GLU A 539 -12.67 3.73 15.41
C GLU A 539 -13.06 4.30 14.05
N TYR A 540 -12.18 4.12 13.05
CA TYR A 540 -12.43 4.56 11.67
C TYR A 540 -13.72 3.96 11.11
N ASP A 541 -13.93 2.64 11.27
CA ASP A 541 -15.09 1.94 10.70
C ASP A 541 -16.40 2.27 11.45
N LYS A 542 -16.33 2.57 12.75
CA LYS A 542 -17.49 3.04 13.54
C LYS A 542 -18.01 4.40 13.05
N ASN A 543 -17.14 5.24 12.52
CA ASN A 543 -17.56 6.51 11.96
C ASN A 543 -18.06 6.33 10.52
N LEU A 544 -19.38 6.21 10.38
CA LEU A 544 -20.06 5.99 9.10
C LEU A 544 -19.87 7.10 8.06
N ALA A 545 -19.37 8.28 8.45
CA ALA A 545 -19.01 9.34 7.53
C ALA A 545 -17.76 8.99 6.71
N ASN A 546 -16.86 8.17 7.27
CA ASN A 546 -15.65 7.74 6.60
C ASN A 546 -15.97 6.75 5.46
N PRO A 547 -15.24 6.80 4.34
CA PRO A 547 -15.40 5.85 3.25
C PRO A 547 -14.97 4.44 3.67
N PRO A 548 -15.59 3.39 3.12
CA PRO A 548 -15.05 2.05 3.24
C PRO A 548 -13.66 1.97 2.57
N THR A 549 -12.80 1.10 3.10
CA THR A 549 -11.47 0.79 2.54
C THR A 549 -11.47 -0.60 1.92
N GLU A 550 -10.78 -0.75 0.80
CA GLU A 550 -10.58 -2.03 0.12
C GLU A 550 -9.20 -2.66 0.47
N PHE A 551 -8.35 -1.88 1.13
CA PHE A 551 -6.99 -2.29 1.47
C PHE A 551 -7.00 -3.37 2.56
N GLY A 552 -6.48 -4.55 2.23
CA GLY A 552 -6.53 -5.76 3.06
C GLY A 552 -7.52 -6.83 2.58
N ASN A 553 -8.57 -6.44 1.85
CA ASN A 553 -9.50 -7.38 1.20
C ASN A 553 -8.98 -7.88 -0.17
N ALA A 554 -8.01 -7.19 -0.77
CA ALA A 554 -7.35 -7.54 -2.02
C ALA A 554 -6.40 -8.75 -1.92
N SER A 555 -6.69 -9.75 -1.08
CA SER A 555 -6.13 -11.07 -1.32
C SER A 555 -6.77 -11.62 -2.59
N LEU A 556 -5.95 -12.13 -3.51
CA LEU A 556 -6.31 -12.84 -4.75
C LEU A 556 -7.28 -14.05 -4.56
N GLY A 557 -7.83 -14.23 -3.35
CA GLY A 557 -8.83 -15.24 -3.00
C GLY A 557 -10.04 -14.73 -2.21
N SER A 558 -10.18 -13.43 -1.91
CA SER A 558 -11.36 -12.88 -1.21
C SER A 558 -12.52 -12.52 -2.14
N PHE A 559 -12.64 -13.22 -3.28
CA PHE A 559 -13.94 -13.49 -3.90
C PHE A 559 -14.71 -14.50 -3.03
N THR A 560 -14.78 -14.27 -1.72
CA THR A 560 -15.56 -15.09 -0.80
C THR A 560 -17.01 -14.78 -1.06
N ASN A 561 -17.59 -15.66 -1.88
CA ASN A 561 -19.00 -15.89 -2.12
C ASN A 561 -19.79 -14.61 -2.39
N PRO A 562 -20.09 -14.30 -3.67
CA PRO A 562 -21.45 -13.85 -3.91
C PRO A 562 -22.33 -14.98 -3.37
N THR A 563 -22.86 -14.86 -2.16
CA THR A 563 -24.17 -15.44 -1.84
C THR A 563 -25.20 -14.62 -2.60
N LEU A 564 -25.06 -14.62 -3.93
CA LEU A 564 -26.15 -14.52 -4.88
C LEU A 564 -26.58 -15.97 -5.09
N ASP A 565 -27.20 -16.55 -4.08
CA ASP A 565 -28.32 -17.41 -4.42
C ASP A 565 -29.34 -16.45 -5.02
N SER A 566 -29.33 -16.41 -6.36
CA SER A 566 -30.37 -15.81 -7.17
C SER A 566 -31.71 -16.03 -6.47
N ALA A 567 -32.32 -14.94 -6.01
CA ALA A 567 -33.62 -14.96 -5.38
C ALA A 567 -34.56 -15.80 -6.26
N LYS A 568 -34.95 -16.97 -5.78
CA LYS A 568 -36.01 -17.78 -6.39
C LYS A 568 -37.24 -16.88 -6.43
N ASN A 569 -37.68 -16.47 -7.62
CA ASN A 569 -38.91 -15.71 -7.92
C ASN A 569 -39.57 -15.05 -6.68
N GLU A 570 -38.95 -13.99 -6.14
CA GLU A 570 -39.53 -13.25 -5.03
C GLU A 570 -40.85 -12.61 -5.46
N VAL A 571 -41.91 -12.85 -4.69
CA VAL A 571 -43.22 -12.25 -4.92
C VAL A 571 -43.16 -10.78 -4.50
N ASN A 572 -43.24 -9.90 -5.49
CA ASN A 572 -43.10 -8.45 -5.33
C ASN A 572 -44.40 -7.66 -5.58
N THR A 573 -45.50 -8.34 -5.92
CA THR A 573 -46.81 -7.71 -6.13
C THR A 573 -47.89 -8.45 -5.36
N ILE A 574 -48.96 -7.73 -5.00
CA ILE A 574 -50.14 -8.24 -4.31
C ILE A 574 -50.77 -9.39 -5.10
N GLN A 575 -50.85 -9.31 -6.44
CA GLN A 575 -51.47 -10.37 -7.25
C GLN A 575 -50.66 -11.69 -7.23
N GLY A 576 -49.36 -11.62 -6.92
CA GLY A 576 -48.50 -12.79 -6.80
C GLY A 576 -48.61 -13.49 -5.44
N ILE A 577 -49.22 -12.85 -4.43
CA ILE A 577 -49.33 -13.38 -3.07
C ILE A 577 -50.28 -14.58 -3.06
N LYS A 578 -49.77 -15.73 -2.62
CA LYS A 578 -50.55 -16.95 -2.43
C LYS A 578 -49.96 -17.82 -1.33
N LEU A 579 -50.81 -18.65 -0.74
CA LEU A 579 -50.39 -19.71 0.18
C LEU A 579 -49.57 -20.77 -0.58
N VAL A 580 -48.48 -21.22 0.02
CA VAL A 580 -47.65 -22.30 -0.48
C VAL A 580 -47.37 -23.30 0.64
N SER A 581 -47.48 -24.58 0.30
CA SER A 581 -47.14 -25.71 1.16
C SER A 581 -46.33 -26.71 0.33
N ASP A 582 -45.19 -27.14 0.88
CA ASP A 582 -44.29 -28.06 0.16
C ASP A 582 -44.79 -29.51 0.23
N ASN A 583 -45.36 -29.89 1.38
CA ASN A 583 -45.79 -31.26 1.65
C ASN A 583 -47.26 -31.39 2.09
N GLY A 584 -47.96 -30.27 2.32
CA GLY A 584 -49.32 -30.23 2.86
C GLY A 584 -49.38 -30.14 4.38
N HIS A 585 -48.23 -30.09 5.06
CA HIS A 585 -48.11 -30.03 6.51
C HIS A 585 -47.45 -28.73 6.99
N ASN A 586 -46.64 -28.07 6.16
CA ASN A 586 -46.16 -26.71 6.40
C ASN A 586 -47.02 -25.68 5.64
N LEU A 587 -46.95 -24.42 6.06
CA LEU A 587 -47.65 -23.35 5.35
C LEU A 587 -46.82 -22.07 5.38
N SER A 588 -46.66 -21.47 4.20
CA SER A 588 -45.93 -20.23 4.00
C SER A 588 -46.67 -19.30 3.05
N ILE A 589 -46.38 -18.02 3.15
CA ILE A 589 -46.80 -16.99 2.20
C ILE A 589 -45.51 -16.33 1.70
N PRO A 590 -44.97 -16.77 0.54
CA PRO A 590 -43.78 -16.17 -0.04
C PRO A 590 -44.04 -14.71 -0.42
N MET A 591 -43.15 -13.81 0.00
CA MET A 591 -43.16 -12.40 -0.37
C MET A 591 -41.80 -11.76 -0.05
N SER A 592 -41.37 -10.80 -0.87
CA SER A 592 -40.14 -10.06 -0.58
C SER A 592 -40.25 -9.31 0.74
N ALA A 593 -39.10 -9.07 1.39
CA ALA A 593 -39.04 -8.30 2.63
C ALA A 593 -39.63 -6.87 2.46
N ALA A 594 -39.45 -6.27 1.29
CA ALA A 594 -40.09 -5.02 0.91
C ALA A 594 -41.63 -5.13 0.95
N LEU A 595 -42.21 -6.15 0.31
CA LEU A 595 -43.67 -6.34 0.27
C LEU A 595 -44.25 -6.67 1.67
N ALA A 596 -43.50 -7.38 2.51
CA ALA A 596 -43.88 -7.69 3.89
C ALA A 596 -44.03 -6.45 4.79
N THR A 597 -43.45 -5.30 4.42
CA THR A 597 -43.67 -4.02 5.12
C THR A 597 -45.08 -3.45 4.86
N ALA A 598 -45.64 -3.72 3.68
CA ALA A 598 -46.96 -3.22 3.25
C ALA A 598 -48.08 -4.24 3.45
N CYS A 599 -47.77 -5.54 3.46
CA CYS A 599 -48.70 -6.65 3.55
C CYS A 599 -48.49 -7.49 4.81
N LYS A 600 -49.51 -7.57 5.68
CA LYS A 600 -49.46 -8.37 6.91
C LYS A 600 -50.58 -9.42 6.94
N PRO A 601 -50.26 -10.71 7.12
CA PRO A 601 -51.26 -11.75 7.28
C PRO A 601 -51.89 -11.75 8.68
N GLU A 602 -53.21 -11.88 8.73
CA GLU A 602 -54.01 -11.96 9.96
C GLU A 602 -54.79 -13.28 9.99
N ILE A 603 -54.86 -13.89 11.17
CA ILE A 603 -55.60 -15.13 11.39
C ILE A 603 -56.99 -14.78 11.94
N GLU A 604 -58.03 -15.09 11.19
CA GLU A 604 -59.42 -14.93 11.63
C GLU A 604 -59.96 -16.20 12.30
N GLN A 605 -59.57 -17.38 11.79
CA GLN A 605 -59.85 -18.67 12.39
C GLN A 605 -58.56 -19.50 12.41
N GLY A 606 -57.98 -19.67 13.60
CA GLY A 606 -56.76 -20.43 13.82
C GLY A 606 -56.98 -21.66 14.71
N PHE A 607 -55.89 -22.26 15.15
CA PHE A 607 -55.88 -23.39 16.07
C PHE A 607 -54.73 -23.25 17.06
N ASN A 608 -54.78 -24.04 18.13
CA ASN A 608 -53.68 -24.14 19.09
C ASN A 608 -52.90 -25.43 18.85
N GLU A 609 -51.57 -25.31 18.86
CA GLU A 609 -50.66 -26.44 18.95
C GLU A 609 -50.23 -26.56 20.42
N GLY A 610 -50.87 -27.46 21.16
CA GLY A 610 -50.79 -27.50 22.62
C GLY A 610 -51.41 -26.25 23.27
N LYS A 611 -50.61 -25.49 24.03
CA LYS A 611 -51.04 -24.23 24.67
C LYS A 611 -50.78 -22.99 23.81
N ASN A 612 -50.09 -23.15 22.69
CA ASN A 612 -49.61 -22.02 21.89
C ASN A 612 -50.54 -21.82 20.67
N PRO A 613 -51.17 -20.65 20.51
CA PRO A 613 -51.86 -20.31 19.26
C PRO A 613 -50.83 -20.16 18.14
N VAL A 614 -51.12 -20.70 16.96
CA VAL A 614 -50.23 -20.51 15.80
C VAL A 614 -50.27 -19.06 15.33
N THR A 615 -49.13 -18.58 14.83
CA THR A 615 -48.95 -17.19 14.36
C THR A 615 -48.18 -17.17 13.05
N TRP A 616 -48.42 -16.15 12.24
CA TRP A 616 -47.54 -15.84 11.11
C TRP A 616 -46.31 -15.10 11.59
N GLN A 617 -45.14 -15.58 11.20
CA GLN A 617 -43.87 -14.92 11.50
C GLN A 617 -43.08 -14.74 10.21
N PHE A 618 -42.55 -13.53 10.01
CA PHE A 618 -41.75 -13.23 8.83
C PHE A 618 -40.33 -13.78 9.01
N VAL A 619 -39.89 -14.61 8.06
CA VAL A 619 -38.56 -15.21 8.02
C VAL A 619 -37.86 -14.71 6.75
N PRO A 620 -36.88 -13.80 6.86
CA PRO A 620 -36.24 -13.19 5.69
C PRO A 620 -35.43 -14.19 4.84
N ASN A 621 -34.89 -15.24 5.46
CA ASN A 621 -34.02 -16.24 4.80
C ASN A 621 -34.60 -17.66 4.86
N ALA A 622 -35.89 -17.84 4.58
CA ALA A 622 -36.45 -19.19 4.52
C ALA A 622 -35.91 -19.97 3.29
N LEU A 623 -36.03 -21.31 3.31
CA LEU A 623 -35.51 -22.23 2.27
C LEU A 623 -35.94 -21.90 0.81
N SER A 624 -37.03 -21.15 0.65
CA SER A 624 -37.61 -20.72 -0.63
C SER A 624 -37.52 -19.20 -0.87
N GLY A 625 -36.72 -18.48 -0.08
CA GLY A 625 -36.67 -17.01 -0.07
C GLY A 625 -37.48 -16.42 1.09
N SER A 626 -37.52 -15.09 1.20
CA SER A 626 -38.31 -14.40 2.22
C SER A 626 -39.78 -14.83 2.21
N ALA A 627 -40.34 -15.14 3.39
CA ALA A 627 -41.74 -15.54 3.51
C ALA A 627 -42.30 -15.32 4.93
N TYR A 628 -43.61 -15.13 5.04
CA TYR A 628 -44.29 -15.41 6.30
C TYR A 628 -44.49 -16.92 6.44
N MET A 629 -44.06 -17.50 7.55
CA MET A 629 -44.23 -18.91 7.86
C MET A 629 -45.20 -19.06 9.04
N LEU A 630 -46.12 -20.01 8.95
CA LEU A 630 -47.03 -20.32 10.04
C LEU A 630 -46.29 -21.21 11.05
N MET A 631 -46.16 -20.75 12.29
CA MET A 631 -45.49 -21.50 13.35
C MET A 631 -46.00 -21.13 14.75
N THR A 632 -45.61 -21.92 15.75
CA THR A 632 -45.80 -21.53 17.15
C THR A 632 -44.85 -20.39 17.53
N PRO A 633 -45.22 -19.51 18.50
CA PRO A 633 -44.41 -18.33 18.85
C PRO A 633 -42.99 -18.63 19.32
N ASP A 634 -42.74 -19.84 19.82
CA ASP A 634 -41.43 -20.35 20.25
C ASP A 634 -40.55 -20.86 19.09
N HIS A 635 -41.02 -20.75 17.84
CA HIS A 635 -40.36 -21.24 16.62
C HIS A 635 -40.14 -22.77 16.57
N VAL A 636 -40.73 -23.55 17.48
CA VAL A 636 -40.47 -25.00 17.58
C VAL A 636 -41.32 -25.81 16.60
N ARG A 637 -42.60 -25.45 16.40
CA ARG A 637 -43.54 -26.20 15.56
C ARG A 637 -43.91 -25.43 14.30
N GLN A 638 -43.65 -26.04 13.15
CA GLN A 638 -43.89 -25.50 11.80
C GLN A 638 -44.64 -26.48 10.88
N PHE A 639 -44.96 -27.68 11.38
CA PHE A 639 -45.71 -28.71 10.67
C PHE A 639 -46.97 -29.07 11.47
N PHE A 640 -48.11 -29.09 10.80
CA PHE A 640 -49.42 -29.30 11.39
C PHE A 640 -50.23 -30.33 10.59
N TYR A 641 -51.19 -30.98 11.26
CA TYR A 641 -51.96 -32.10 10.72
C TYR A 641 -53.41 -32.02 11.19
N ASP A 642 -54.37 -32.33 10.30
CA ASP A 642 -55.81 -32.34 10.61
C ASP A 642 -56.33 -31.02 11.19
N LYS A 643 -55.73 -29.90 10.78
CA LYS A 643 -56.12 -28.55 11.18
C LYS A 643 -56.58 -27.75 9.97
N GLN A 644 -57.34 -26.70 10.24
CA GLN A 644 -57.75 -25.71 9.26
C GLN A 644 -57.37 -24.33 9.77
N ILE A 645 -56.96 -23.47 8.85
CA ILE A 645 -56.68 -22.07 9.12
C ILE A 645 -57.34 -21.18 8.06
N LYS A 646 -57.90 -20.07 8.50
CA LYS A 646 -58.52 -19.06 7.65
C LYS A 646 -58.16 -17.66 8.14
N GLY A 647 -57.99 -16.74 7.21
CA GLY A 647 -57.73 -15.36 7.52
C GLY A 647 -57.64 -14.50 6.28
N LYS A 648 -56.96 -13.37 6.41
CA LYS A 648 -56.74 -12.43 5.31
C LYS A 648 -55.38 -11.77 5.41
N ILE A 649 -54.82 -11.40 4.26
CA ILE A 649 -53.59 -10.62 4.16
C ILE A 649 -54.00 -9.19 3.89
N ARG A 650 -53.79 -8.30 4.86
CA ARG A 650 -54.07 -6.87 4.70
C ARG A 650 -52.87 -6.20 4.05
N CYS A 651 -53.06 -5.70 2.84
CA CYS A 651 -52.07 -4.95 2.10
C CYS A 651 -52.47 -3.48 2.00
N GLN A 652 -51.52 -2.58 2.29
CA GLN A 652 -51.73 -1.14 2.11
C GLN A 652 -51.74 -0.73 0.62
N GLY A 653 -51.10 -1.52 -0.24
CA GLY A 653 -51.07 -1.40 -1.70
C GLY A 653 -49.81 -2.02 -2.31
N ASP A 654 -49.72 -2.01 -3.64
CA ASP A 654 -48.55 -2.55 -4.35
C ASP A 654 -47.30 -1.69 -4.09
N ILE A 655 -46.13 -2.34 -4.05
CA ILE A 655 -44.84 -1.65 -3.90
C ILE A 655 -44.32 -1.18 -5.26
N HIS A 656 -43.78 0.03 -5.29
CA HIS A 656 -43.13 0.59 -6.47
C HIS A 656 -41.78 1.19 -6.09
N TRP A 657 -40.75 0.86 -6.88
CA TRP A 657 -39.42 1.43 -6.75
C TRP A 657 -39.33 2.72 -7.56
N GLN A 658 -39.07 3.83 -6.89
CA GLN A 658 -38.85 5.14 -7.51
C GLN A 658 -37.35 5.46 -7.48
N PRO A 659 -36.77 6.01 -8.55
CA PRO A 659 -35.39 6.45 -8.53
C PRO A 659 -35.22 7.61 -7.54
N LEU A 660 -34.14 7.59 -6.79
CA LEU A 660 -33.65 8.72 -6.02
C LEU A 660 -32.53 9.38 -6.84
N GLU A 661 -32.73 10.63 -7.24
CA GLU A 661 -31.71 11.41 -7.94
C GLU A 661 -30.48 11.60 -7.05
N LEU A 662 -29.30 11.22 -7.58
CA LEU A 662 -28.02 11.40 -6.91
C LEU A 662 -27.38 12.71 -7.38
N ALA A 663 -27.08 13.59 -6.42
CA ALA A 663 -26.26 14.76 -6.71
C ALA A 663 -24.79 14.35 -6.89
N ALA A 664 -24.07 15.05 -7.79
CA ALA A 664 -22.63 14.92 -7.87
C ALA A 664 -22.00 15.34 -6.54
N THR A 665 -21.19 14.46 -5.95
CA THR A 665 -20.60 14.60 -4.62
C THR A 665 -19.17 14.08 -4.64
N ASP A 666 -18.33 14.63 -3.77
CA ASP A 666 -16.99 14.13 -3.46
C ASP A 666 -17.01 12.92 -2.51
N ARG A 667 -18.18 12.59 -1.94
CA ARG A 667 -18.41 11.46 -1.03
C ARG A 667 -19.45 10.48 -1.61
N PRO A 668 -19.12 9.72 -2.67
CA PRO A 668 -20.06 8.83 -3.36
C PRO A 668 -20.58 7.64 -2.53
N TRP A 669 -20.03 7.40 -1.34
CA TRP A 669 -20.54 6.42 -0.37
C TRP A 669 -21.61 6.99 0.58
N LEU A 670 -21.90 8.30 0.51
CA LEU A 670 -22.90 8.98 1.34
C LEU A 670 -24.08 9.44 0.47
N ILE A 671 -25.23 8.79 0.63
CA ILE A 671 -26.46 9.14 -0.09
C ILE A 671 -27.26 10.15 0.72
N ASP A 672 -27.60 11.29 0.13
CA ASP A 672 -28.46 12.29 0.74
C ASP A 672 -29.93 11.84 0.78
N LEU A 673 -30.48 11.62 1.98
CA LEU A 673 -31.87 11.22 2.16
C LEU A 673 -32.80 12.37 2.56
N GLN A 674 -32.34 13.63 2.57
CA GLN A 674 -33.12 14.77 3.08
C GLN A 674 -34.50 14.88 2.43
N SER A 675 -34.56 14.79 1.10
CA SER A 675 -35.81 14.87 0.34
C SER A 675 -36.78 13.74 0.68
N TRP A 676 -36.27 12.53 0.89
CA TRP A 676 -37.07 11.34 1.21
C TRP A 676 -37.61 11.40 2.64
N LEU A 677 -36.79 11.80 3.61
CA LEU A 677 -37.20 11.96 5.01
C LEU A 677 -38.34 12.98 5.15
N ALA A 678 -38.25 14.10 4.43
CA ALA A 678 -39.27 15.15 4.47
C ALA A 678 -40.62 14.72 3.87
N GLN A 679 -40.61 13.77 2.91
CA GLN A 679 -41.80 13.36 2.18
C GLN A 679 -42.51 12.15 2.79
N THR A 680 -41.79 11.26 3.47
CA THR A 680 -42.32 9.95 3.88
C THR A 680 -42.61 9.82 5.37
N GLY A 681 -41.91 10.57 6.22
CA GLY A 681 -42.04 10.43 7.68
C GLY A 681 -41.43 9.14 8.25
N TYR A 682 -40.72 8.33 7.45
CA TYR A 682 -40.10 7.07 7.88
C TYR A 682 -38.88 7.25 8.79
N GLY A 683 -38.48 8.47 9.13
CA GLY A 683 -37.33 8.73 9.99
C GLY A 683 -37.41 8.06 11.37
N ASN A 684 -38.63 7.78 11.87
CA ASN A 684 -38.85 7.12 13.16
C ASN A 684 -38.96 5.58 13.09
N GLU A 685 -38.91 5.00 11.88
CA GLU A 685 -38.92 3.53 11.72
C GLU A 685 -37.57 2.94 12.17
N PRO A 686 -37.51 1.65 12.54
CA PRO A 686 -36.26 0.98 12.87
C PRO A 686 -35.27 0.96 11.69
N SER A 687 -34.00 1.26 11.95
CA SER A 687 -32.93 1.26 10.94
C SER A 687 -32.71 -0.11 10.27
N SER A 688 -33.03 -1.21 10.97
CA SER A 688 -33.06 -2.56 10.38
C SER A 688 -33.94 -2.68 9.12
N ASN A 689 -34.92 -1.77 8.95
CA ASN A 689 -35.82 -1.77 7.79
C ASN A 689 -35.26 -1.01 6.58
N LEU A 690 -34.09 -0.36 6.67
CA LEU A 690 -33.53 0.42 5.57
C LEU A 690 -33.33 -0.40 4.28
N ASN A 691 -32.92 -1.66 4.41
CA ASN A 691 -32.79 -2.58 3.27
C ASN A 691 -34.13 -2.93 2.60
N ASN A 692 -35.26 -2.72 3.29
CA ASN A 692 -36.59 -2.89 2.71
C ASN A 692 -37.04 -1.64 1.95
N TYR A 693 -36.53 -0.47 2.34
CA TYR A 693 -36.91 0.82 1.75
C TYR A 693 -35.99 1.25 0.62
N PHE A 694 -34.75 0.78 0.56
CA PHE A 694 -33.75 1.20 -0.42
C PHE A 694 -33.12 0.04 -1.17
N LYS A 695 -32.84 0.28 -2.44
CA LYS A 695 -31.92 -0.50 -3.27
C LYS A 695 -30.84 0.43 -3.77
N VAL A 696 -29.59 0.09 -3.47
CA VAL A 696 -28.42 0.86 -3.88
C VAL A 696 -27.57 -0.03 -4.76
N GLU A 697 -27.22 0.45 -5.95
CA GLU A 697 -26.46 -0.26 -6.96
C GLU A 697 -25.20 0.52 -7.34
N ASP A 698 -24.12 -0.21 -7.62
CA ASP A 698 -22.91 0.35 -8.24
C ASP A 698 -23.11 0.59 -9.74
N ALA A 699 -22.06 1.08 -10.41
CA ALA A 699 -22.11 1.37 -11.85
C ALA A 699 -22.25 0.11 -12.72
N GLN A 700 -21.97 -1.07 -12.17
CA GLN A 700 -22.08 -2.37 -12.81
C GLN A 700 -23.45 -3.04 -12.56
N GLY A 701 -24.29 -2.45 -11.70
CA GLY A 701 -25.59 -2.97 -11.32
C GLY A 701 -25.55 -3.98 -10.16
N ASN A 702 -24.43 -4.11 -9.45
CA ASN A 702 -24.36 -4.92 -8.24
C ASN A 702 -24.98 -4.16 -7.06
N LEU A 703 -25.69 -4.88 -6.20
CA LEU A 703 -26.26 -4.30 -4.98
C LEU A 703 -25.15 -3.98 -3.97
N LEU A 704 -25.16 -2.75 -3.46
CA LEU A 704 -24.27 -2.29 -2.40
C LEU A 704 -24.94 -2.43 -1.03
N SER A 705 -24.14 -2.73 -0.02
CA SER A 705 -24.63 -2.91 1.35
C SER A 705 -24.75 -1.58 2.09
N ILE A 706 -25.84 -1.41 2.84
CA ILE A 706 -26.03 -0.29 3.77
C ILE A 706 -25.20 -0.53 5.02
N ARG A 707 -24.38 0.46 5.41
CA ARG A 707 -23.59 0.43 6.65
C ARG A 707 -24.41 1.03 7.78
N LEU A 708 -24.55 0.28 8.87
CA LEU A 708 -25.26 0.70 10.08
C LEU A 708 -24.35 0.57 11.31
N PRO A 709 -24.62 1.32 12.39
CA PRO A 709 -23.94 1.09 13.66
C PRO A 709 -24.20 -0.33 14.19
N GLU A 710 -23.34 -0.83 15.08
CA GLU A 710 -23.47 -2.17 15.68
C GLU A 710 -24.84 -2.41 16.37
N ASN A 711 -25.51 -1.34 16.83
CA ASN A 711 -26.88 -1.38 17.34
C ASN A 711 -27.90 -0.99 16.25
N THR A 712 -28.63 -1.97 15.71
CA THR A 712 -29.53 -1.82 14.55
C THR A 712 -31.01 -1.55 14.90
N GLU A 713 -31.34 -1.38 16.19
CA GLU A 713 -32.71 -1.08 16.65
C GLU A 713 -32.99 0.43 16.80
N LEU A 714 -32.02 1.29 16.46
CA LEU A 714 -32.21 2.74 16.51
C LEU A 714 -33.13 3.23 15.38
N PRO A 715 -33.87 4.34 15.58
CA PRO A 715 -34.59 5.02 14.51
C PRO A 715 -33.70 5.39 13.31
N ILE A 716 -34.26 5.36 12.11
CA ILE A 716 -33.52 5.70 10.88
C ILE A 716 -32.80 7.04 10.99
N ASN A 717 -33.45 8.09 11.49
CA ASN A 717 -32.83 9.42 11.60
C ASN A 717 -31.62 9.47 12.55
N GLU A 718 -31.49 8.55 13.50
CA GLU A 718 -30.37 8.49 14.46
C GLU A 718 -29.16 7.73 13.92
N VAL A 719 -29.34 6.87 12.91
CA VAL A 719 -28.24 6.11 12.29
C VAL A 719 -27.64 6.79 11.06
N LEU A 720 -28.27 7.85 10.56
CA LEU A 720 -27.76 8.63 9.43
C LEU A 720 -26.63 9.55 9.88
N VAL A 721 -25.61 9.66 9.04
CA VAL A 721 -24.52 10.63 9.22
C VAL A 721 -25.11 12.04 9.14
N ASP A 722 -24.84 12.85 10.16
CA ASP A 722 -25.41 14.19 10.36
C ASP A 722 -26.96 14.24 10.30
N GLY A 723 -27.63 13.11 10.59
CA GLY A 723 -29.09 12.97 10.49
C GLY A 723 -29.64 13.04 9.07
N ARG A 724 -28.78 12.94 8.04
CA ARG A 724 -29.13 13.19 6.63
C ARG A 724 -28.61 12.12 5.67
N TYR A 725 -27.38 11.66 5.86
CA TYR A 725 -26.69 10.84 4.87
C TYR A 725 -26.69 9.37 5.25
N LEU A 726 -27.07 8.51 4.30
CA LEU A 726 -26.99 7.06 4.42
C LEU A 726 -25.62 6.59 3.95
N SER A 727 -24.91 5.84 4.81
CA SER A 727 -23.58 5.30 4.50
C SER A 727 -23.67 3.95 3.79
N ILE A 728 -22.89 3.78 2.72
CA ILE A 728 -22.90 2.61 1.85
C ILE A 728 -21.47 2.04 1.74
N ALA A 729 -21.38 0.71 1.62
CA ALA A 729 -20.12 0.00 1.38
C ALA A 729 -19.70 0.03 -0.10
N GLY A 730 -19.61 1.22 -0.70
CA GLY A 730 -19.21 1.39 -2.11
C GLY A 730 -19.66 2.72 -2.73
N PRO A 731 -19.20 3.05 -3.96
CA PRO A 731 -19.67 4.21 -4.69
C PRO A 731 -21.07 3.95 -5.26
N ALA A 732 -22.09 4.63 -4.73
CA ALA A 732 -23.44 4.52 -5.22
C ALA A 732 -23.59 5.17 -6.61
N ALA A 733 -24.05 4.41 -7.60
CA ALA A 733 -24.33 4.91 -8.94
C ALA A 733 -25.84 5.02 -9.21
N LYS A 734 -26.65 4.15 -8.60
CA LYS A 734 -28.10 4.18 -8.72
C LYS A 734 -28.74 3.87 -7.38
N VAL A 735 -29.70 4.70 -6.98
CA VAL A 735 -30.48 4.50 -5.76
C VAL A 735 -31.94 4.49 -6.11
N SER A 736 -32.68 3.54 -5.56
CA SER A 736 -34.13 3.49 -5.65
C SER A 736 -34.72 3.34 -4.27
N TYR A 737 -35.84 4.03 -4.02
CA TYR A 737 -36.58 3.91 -2.78
C TYR A 737 -37.99 3.36 -3.02
N MET A 738 -38.50 2.64 -2.04
CA MET A 738 -39.81 2.01 -2.10
C MET A 738 -40.92 3.03 -1.77
N THR A 739 -41.98 3.00 -2.55
CA THR A 739 -43.26 3.68 -2.30
C THR A 739 -44.39 2.66 -2.33
N ILE A 740 -45.49 2.95 -1.64
CA ILE A 740 -46.68 2.09 -1.59
C ILE A 740 -47.82 2.82 -2.29
N ALA A 741 -48.44 2.18 -3.29
CA ALA A 741 -49.64 2.71 -3.94
C ALA A 741 -50.79 2.82 -2.91
N LYS A 742 -51.61 3.87 -2.97
CA LYS A 742 -52.74 4.05 -2.03
C LYS A 742 -53.98 3.27 -2.46
N GLU A 743 -53.82 1.98 -2.71
CA GLU A 743 -54.89 1.06 -3.09
C GLU A 743 -54.89 -0.15 -2.15
N PRO A 744 -55.45 0.01 -0.94
CA PRO A 744 -55.47 -1.08 0.03
C PRO A 744 -56.30 -2.26 -0.49
N SER A 745 -55.82 -3.46 -0.23
CA SER A 745 -56.45 -4.71 -0.66
C SER A 745 -56.35 -5.76 0.44
N ASP A 746 -57.43 -6.50 0.63
CA ASP A 746 -57.49 -7.64 1.54
C ASP A 746 -57.54 -8.93 0.71
N ILE A 747 -56.54 -9.79 0.84
CA ILE A 747 -56.49 -11.09 0.16
C ILE A 747 -56.97 -12.18 1.13
N PRO A 748 -58.16 -12.76 0.96
CA PRO A 748 -58.62 -13.83 1.82
C PRO A 748 -57.82 -15.11 1.56
N TYR A 749 -57.60 -15.89 2.61
CA TYR A 749 -56.87 -17.15 2.51
C TYR A 749 -57.51 -18.22 3.39
N GLU A 750 -57.50 -19.46 2.90
CA GLU A 750 -58.01 -20.63 3.62
C GLU A 750 -57.17 -21.85 3.26
N PHE A 751 -56.77 -22.64 4.25
CA PHE A 751 -55.94 -23.82 4.05
C PHE A 751 -56.30 -24.94 5.06
N THR A 752 -56.34 -26.17 4.56
CA THR A 752 -56.57 -27.38 5.36
C THR A 752 -55.33 -28.26 5.29
N PHE A 753 -54.72 -28.54 6.45
CA PHE A 753 -53.54 -29.38 6.57
C PHE A 753 -53.89 -30.85 6.33
N LYS A 754 -53.01 -31.57 5.63
CA LYS A 754 -53.20 -33.00 5.38
C LYS A 754 -53.17 -33.80 6.70
N PRO A 755 -53.91 -34.92 6.79
CA PRO A 755 -53.83 -35.83 7.93
C PRO A 755 -52.42 -36.40 8.09
N LEU A 756 -52.09 -36.87 9.29
CA LEU A 756 -50.91 -37.72 9.47
C LEU A 756 -51.03 -38.95 8.55
N PRO A 757 -49.97 -39.31 7.80
CA PRO A 757 -49.99 -40.48 6.93
C PRO A 757 -50.21 -41.80 7.69
#